data_AF-A0A2S6ICN0-F1
#
_entry.id   AF-A0A2S6ICN0-F1
#
_cell.length_a   1.000
_cell.length_b   1.000
_cell.length_c   1.000
_cell.angle_alpha   90.00
_cell.angle_beta   90.00
_cell.angle_gamma   90.00
#
_symmetry.space_group_name_H-M   'P 1'
#
loop_
_entity.id
_entity.type
_entity.pdbx_description
1 polymer ?
#
loop_
_entity_poly.entity_id
_entity_poly.type
_entity_poly.pdbx_seq_one_letter_code
_entity_poly.pdbx_strand_id
1 'polypeptide(L)'
;MRNRVLGLLIAATMTGTTFTVSPATAAPSALNATTDAAATTARLAGADRYATAAAIAVAAFPKGAGVVYLARGDVPADALAAGSLSDGPVLLVPSCGPAPITTLAAVKALRPTQVVALGGQGAVCDNLLTSVAASVGASTHRLAGQDRYQTSVLIAQRAFPSGSRSVYIASGADTAPDAVAGGALTDGPILTVPSAGPVPATVAAEIARLRPEKVIALGGPATISEALLTAAAAGKPTARLAGADRYASAAAIAAAAIAQRATTPAKAYIARGDVFADALAAGSLTDGPVLLVPSCAGLPDSVQQSLRAMNAGSVIALGGEGAICTDTLTAAARAATAPQVTPPSATPPATTPPVAPPPVSTPTTGTVRVKVNAPDGVAANVELRGGTYRVAAKSPEGTSSDVALTMPAGTYQIQLPSVTVNGTRYVGTTSQANVTVAANQSSNVEATYVADGGARDLHATALTADSVTLTWTAPKGTAFSLRRTSGDDAATDRSQGVEVAVDGTTATDTGLSAGTQYTYSLFTLNQGVWTGPLSVVAGTAPTAGSTDAAYVATPTTVLTEGGDITSAKTTGTGVQVVLSSTMATPPLGSAIILPISQALPGGFLGTVTAISADGRTLDLTATGLGDAFDYYDLNVAEFTVAPAPASPASLLKPTDLLAGLDLADTEVAAADLAVSPAAKGQPKGQCEFGGGSSSVEFAPSVGMGGHFKTKIDKHNNIGPDLPVGASVDMSVYADMKGAAKVEVSGAYACGVNLPQVFKPLTVSPVPISMRLAPTAEVSAGGALSVSNIGVSAKAGFAAKGTMSVKEGVSFSGSPIMEVAALEPEVKANGSLALKAGGELIIGPGVGTSDAGVIAGVSGKLNPIDASFEPYFAATDSRYNACIDAKAEFSRSLSLVATAWIPVWEHTEEISFEALKGSTPYFGSPWELPKGCKSKGAEETPDPGTQDSLLGDGVTKVDDKSVGGGDQWGHLDGFVPGKKAWVLSTGHISNALGSPDKFASTELNRPGDSELSALAGFPTHDAASYEVTLIPEGDNLHVRYVFASEEYPEFVGSAFNDVMSVRVDGKLCSNVPGTDEPVAVNTINAIYNSKFYVDNANGAAGYATSMDGLTTPLTCSVPVTPGKAVTVKIALADTSDESYDSAVALIDGGIWTD
;
A
#
# COMPACT_ATOMS: atom_id res chain seq x y z
N MET A 1 -37.56 -57.28 -47.15
CA MET A 1 -38.52 -56.36 -46.51
C MET A 1 -37.75 -55.25 -45.82
N ARG A 2 -38.00 -53.97 -45.99
CA ARG A 2 -38.44 -53.21 -47.17
C ARG A 2 -37.69 -51.88 -47.02
N ASN A 3 -36.79 -51.62 -47.95
CA ASN A 3 -35.90 -50.46 -47.97
C ASN A 3 -35.88 -50.01 -49.45
N ARG A 4 -35.80 -48.68 -49.66
CA ARG A 4 -35.38 -47.96 -50.88
C ARG A 4 -36.36 -47.66 -52.06
N VAL A 5 -36.45 -46.35 -52.36
CA VAL A 5 -36.07 -45.62 -53.62
C VAL A 5 -37.01 -45.60 -54.85
N LEU A 6 -37.50 -44.39 -55.22
CA LEU A 6 -37.20 -43.55 -56.41
C LEU A 6 -38.45 -42.85 -57.00
N GLY A 7 -38.34 -41.54 -57.33
CA GLY A 7 -39.14 -40.93 -58.39
C GLY A 7 -39.44 -39.43 -58.31
N LEU A 8 -38.67 -38.66 -59.10
CA LEU A 8 -39.10 -37.52 -59.96
C LEU A 8 -39.01 -36.05 -59.47
N LEU A 9 -38.32 -35.25 -60.32
CA LEU A 9 -38.22 -33.79 -60.36
C LEU A 9 -39.52 -33.12 -60.86
N ILE A 10 -39.77 -31.87 -60.43
CA ILE A 10 -39.84 -30.61 -61.23
C ILE A 10 -40.25 -29.43 -60.30
N ALA A 11 -39.75 -28.23 -60.62
CA ALA A 11 -39.69 -26.98 -59.86
C ALA A 11 -40.99 -26.13 -59.77
N ALA A 12 -41.08 -25.26 -58.75
CA ALA A 12 -41.52 -23.84 -58.82
C ALA A 12 -41.41 -23.14 -57.43
N THR A 13 -41.08 -21.85 -57.43
CA THR A 13 -40.58 -20.99 -56.33
C THR A 13 -41.61 -20.04 -55.68
N MET A 14 -41.24 -19.46 -54.50
CA MET A 14 -41.62 -18.15 -53.85
C MET A 14 -42.23 -18.33 -52.42
N THR A 15 -41.48 -18.17 -51.30
CA THR A 15 -41.00 -16.99 -50.50
C THR A 15 -41.85 -16.68 -49.25
N GLY A 16 -41.18 -16.45 -48.10
CA GLY A 16 -41.57 -15.42 -47.12
C GLY A 16 -41.88 -15.79 -45.65
N THR A 17 -40.89 -15.53 -44.77
CA THR A 17 -40.95 -14.92 -43.41
C THR A 17 -41.67 -15.55 -42.19
N THR A 18 -40.98 -15.42 -41.05
CA THR A 18 -41.25 -15.87 -39.66
C THR A 18 -42.07 -14.88 -38.81
N PHE A 19 -42.87 -15.36 -37.84
CA PHE A 19 -43.39 -14.58 -36.70
C PHE A 19 -43.64 -15.44 -35.42
N THR A 20 -43.67 -14.71 -34.29
CA THR A 20 -43.51 -14.96 -32.84
C THR A 20 -44.64 -15.66 -32.05
N VAL A 21 -44.36 -16.14 -30.81
CA VAL A 21 -45.27 -16.05 -29.61
C VAL A 21 -44.48 -16.02 -28.28
N SER A 22 -44.86 -15.11 -27.34
CA SER A 22 -44.38 -14.92 -25.94
C SER A 22 -44.88 -15.97 -24.92
N PRO A 23 -44.38 -15.94 -23.66
CA PRO A 23 -45.30 -16.08 -22.53
C PRO A 23 -45.06 -15.14 -21.32
N ALA A 24 -46.01 -15.25 -20.38
CA ALA A 24 -46.46 -14.32 -19.35
C ALA A 24 -45.55 -14.06 -18.13
N THR A 25 -45.84 -12.93 -17.48
CA THR A 25 -45.31 -12.38 -16.24
C THR A 25 -45.82 -13.09 -14.97
N ALA A 26 -44.92 -13.32 -14.01
CA ALA A 26 -45.25 -13.60 -12.61
C ALA A 26 -44.60 -12.53 -11.72
N ALA A 27 -45.38 -11.92 -10.83
CA ALA A 27 -44.95 -10.83 -9.94
C ALA A 27 -44.08 -11.33 -8.78
N PRO A 28 -43.04 -10.58 -8.37
CA PRO A 28 -42.25 -10.91 -7.19
C PRO A 28 -43.03 -10.57 -5.91
N SER A 29 -43.02 -11.49 -4.96
CA SER A 29 -43.50 -11.26 -3.59
C SER A 29 -42.52 -10.34 -2.87
N ALA A 30 -43.02 -9.24 -2.29
CA ALA A 30 -42.23 -8.34 -1.46
C ALA A 30 -41.81 -9.06 -0.17
N LEU A 31 -40.51 -9.33 -0.01
CA LEU A 31 -39.91 -9.48 1.31
C LEU A 31 -39.90 -8.09 1.96
N ASN A 32 -40.59 -7.94 3.08
CA ASN A 32 -40.39 -6.81 3.98
C ASN A 32 -38.93 -6.80 4.42
N ALA A 33 -38.14 -5.88 3.87
CA ALA A 33 -36.82 -5.55 4.37
C ALA A 33 -36.99 -4.87 5.74
N THR A 34 -36.83 -5.63 6.83
CA THR A 34 -36.45 -5.03 8.10
C THR A 34 -35.06 -4.44 7.90
N THR A 35 -34.95 -3.12 8.00
CA THR A 35 -33.66 -2.42 7.99
C THR A 35 -32.89 -2.84 9.25
N ASP A 36 -32.01 -3.82 9.12
CA ASP A 36 -31.09 -4.22 10.19
C ASP A 36 -30.16 -3.02 10.45
N ALA A 37 -30.25 -2.42 11.63
CA ALA A 37 -29.45 -1.26 11.98
C ALA A 37 -27.99 -1.72 12.10
N ALA A 38 -27.14 -1.29 11.15
CA ALA A 38 -25.70 -1.57 11.20
C ALA A 38 -25.06 -0.99 12.46
N ALA A 39 -23.98 -1.61 12.94
CA ALA A 39 -23.24 -1.10 14.09
C ALA A 39 -22.81 0.37 13.85
N THR A 40 -22.80 1.16 14.90
CA THR A 40 -22.34 2.56 14.81
C THR A 40 -20.84 2.60 14.51
N THR A 41 -20.42 3.46 13.59
CA THR A 41 -19.01 3.66 13.27
C THR A 41 -18.47 4.91 13.94
N ALA A 42 -17.22 4.85 14.39
CA ALA A 42 -16.46 6.02 14.83
C ALA A 42 -14.99 5.89 14.42
N ARG A 43 -14.24 6.97 14.57
CA ARG A 43 -12.80 7.00 14.27
C ARG A 43 -12.06 7.75 15.36
N LEU A 44 -10.95 7.19 15.83
CA LEU A 44 -9.95 7.86 16.65
C LEU A 44 -8.70 8.02 15.78
N ALA A 45 -8.47 9.23 15.28
CA ALA A 45 -7.41 9.53 14.33
C ALA A 45 -6.96 10.98 14.47
N GLY A 46 -5.75 11.25 14.00
CA GLY A 46 -5.30 12.59 13.65
C GLY A 46 -4.50 12.57 12.34
N ALA A 47 -3.84 13.68 12.02
CA ALA A 47 -3.07 13.84 10.78
C ALA A 47 -1.97 12.78 10.62
N ASP A 48 -1.40 12.31 11.74
CA ASP A 48 -0.35 11.30 11.78
C ASP A 48 -0.52 10.30 12.94
N ARG A 49 0.51 9.46 13.13
CA ARG A 49 0.57 8.45 14.20
C ARG A 49 0.64 9.05 15.61
N TYR A 50 1.23 10.22 15.77
CA TYR A 50 1.37 10.90 17.06
C TYR A 50 0.03 11.48 17.48
N ALA A 51 -0.66 12.15 16.55
CA ALA A 51 -2.00 12.68 16.72
C ALA A 51 -3.04 11.56 16.94
N THR A 52 -2.90 10.43 16.25
CA THR A 52 -3.74 9.25 16.47
C THR A 52 -3.52 8.66 17.87
N ALA A 53 -2.27 8.49 18.32
CA ALA A 53 -1.98 8.02 19.66
C ALA A 53 -2.50 8.99 20.75
N ALA A 54 -2.38 10.29 20.53
CA ALA A 54 -2.97 11.33 21.38
C ALA A 54 -4.49 11.21 21.49
N ALA A 55 -5.19 11.04 20.35
CA ALA A 55 -6.63 10.85 20.32
C ALA A 55 -7.06 9.57 21.08
N ILE A 56 -6.34 8.47 20.89
CA ILE A 56 -6.58 7.20 21.61
C ILE A 56 -6.38 7.39 23.11
N ALA A 57 -5.29 8.03 23.54
CA ALA A 57 -4.97 8.23 24.95
C ALA A 57 -6.02 9.08 25.67
N VAL A 58 -6.46 10.20 25.07
CA VAL A 58 -7.48 11.06 25.65
C VAL A 58 -8.85 10.37 25.67
N ALA A 59 -9.18 9.58 24.65
CA ALA A 59 -10.41 8.79 24.61
C ALA A 59 -10.41 7.68 25.67
N ALA A 60 -9.27 7.03 25.92
CA ALA A 60 -9.12 5.98 26.92
C ALA A 60 -9.15 6.53 28.36
N PHE A 61 -8.64 7.75 28.59
CA PHE A 61 -8.54 8.38 29.91
C PHE A 61 -9.24 9.75 29.96
N PRO A 62 -10.58 9.80 29.81
CA PRO A 62 -11.31 11.07 29.75
C PRO A 62 -11.29 11.87 31.07
N LYS A 63 -10.87 11.24 32.17
CA LYS A 63 -10.70 11.90 33.49
C LYS A 63 -9.25 12.32 33.77
N GLY A 64 -8.33 12.02 32.87
CA GLY A 64 -6.90 12.10 33.07
C GLY A 64 -6.27 10.79 33.53
N ALA A 65 -4.93 10.74 33.52
CA ALA A 65 -4.12 9.58 33.88
C ALA A 65 -2.98 10.02 34.80
N GLY A 66 -2.72 9.30 35.89
CA GLY A 66 -1.65 9.64 36.83
C GLY A 66 -0.24 9.44 36.25
N VAL A 67 -0.13 8.58 35.23
CA VAL A 67 1.08 8.19 34.52
C VAL A 67 0.84 8.29 33.02
N VAL A 68 1.83 8.74 32.25
CA VAL A 68 1.85 8.64 30.79
C VAL A 68 3.13 7.95 30.34
N TYR A 69 3.01 7.01 29.39
CA TYR A 69 4.13 6.30 28.81
C TYR A 69 4.49 6.89 27.44
N LEU A 70 5.78 7.13 27.18
CA LEU A 70 6.28 7.59 25.89
C LEU A 70 7.01 6.44 25.19
N ALA A 71 6.59 6.14 23.96
CA ALA A 71 7.21 5.17 23.09
C ALA A 71 7.59 5.84 21.75
N ARG A 72 8.68 5.39 21.12
CA ARG A 72 9.01 5.90 19.78
C ARG A 72 8.01 5.41 18.73
N GLY A 73 7.60 6.29 17.82
CA GLY A 73 6.55 6.03 16.84
C GLY A 73 6.99 5.32 15.55
N ASP A 74 8.29 5.19 15.31
CA ASP A 74 8.88 4.62 14.09
C ASP A 74 9.34 3.16 14.26
N VAL A 75 10.01 2.82 15.37
CA VAL A 75 10.53 1.48 15.67
C VAL A 75 10.11 1.05 17.09
N PRO A 76 8.94 0.42 17.28
CA PRO A 76 8.34 0.22 18.60
C PRO A 76 8.91 -0.98 19.38
N ALA A 77 10.13 -1.43 19.08
CA ALA A 77 10.74 -2.65 19.62
C ALA A 77 10.68 -2.75 21.16
N ASP A 78 10.95 -1.65 21.84
CA ASP A 78 10.98 -1.55 23.30
C ASP A 78 9.58 -1.38 23.93
N ALA A 79 8.57 -1.08 23.12
CA ALA A 79 7.21 -0.80 23.56
C ALA A 79 6.22 -1.93 23.20
N LEU A 80 6.63 -3.00 22.51
CA LEU A 80 5.74 -4.11 22.12
C LEU A 80 4.97 -4.73 23.30
N ALA A 81 5.55 -4.71 24.51
CA ALA A 81 4.91 -5.20 25.74
C ALA A 81 4.05 -4.16 26.47
N ALA A 82 4.02 -2.91 26.00
CA ALA A 82 3.38 -1.78 26.68
C ALA A 82 1.87 -1.95 26.84
N GLY A 83 1.22 -2.78 26.00
CA GLY A 83 -0.18 -3.15 26.20
C GLY A 83 -0.47 -3.86 27.53
N SER A 84 0.56 -4.35 28.24
CA SER A 84 0.40 -4.89 29.60
C SER A 84 0.18 -3.81 30.67
N LEU A 85 0.47 -2.55 30.35
CA LEU A 85 0.36 -1.42 31.28
C LEU A 85 -1.09 -0.95 31.36
N SER A 86 -1.60 -0.83 32.57
CA SER A 86 -3.00 -0.43 32.83
C SER A 86 -3.13 0.85 33.64
N ASP A 87 -2.02 1.41 34.15
CA ASP A 87 -1.97 2.60 34.99
C ASP A 87 -1.79 3.92 34.22
N GLY A 88 -1.69 3.86 32.88
CA GLY A 88 -1.58 5.05 32.02
C GLY A 88 -1.59 4.73 30.53
N PRO A 89 -1.86 5.72 29.66
CA PRO A 89 -1.83 5.54 28.20
C PRO A 89 -0.41 5.55 27.64
N VAL A 90 -0.27 4.98 26.44
CA VAL A 90 0.94 5.08 25.62
C VAL A 90 0.75 6.18 24.59
N LEU A 91 1.63 7.17 24.61
CA LEU A 91 1.77 8.19 23.58
C LEU A 91 3.01 7.92 22.74
N LEU A 92 2.93 8.29 21.47
CA LEU A 92 4.04 8.14 20.54
C LEU A 92 4.84 9.44 20.45
N VAL A 93 6.16 9.31 20.34
CA VAL A 93 7.11 10.43 20.18
C VAL A 93 8.16 10.06 19.13
N PRO A 94 8.90 11.01 18.54
CA PRO A 94 10.15 10.69 17.86
C PRO A 94 11.17 10.17 18.86
N SER A 95 12.25 9.56 18.37
CA SER A 95 13.31 9.06 19.27
C SER A 95 14.02 10.18 20.02
N CYS A 96 14.15 11.33 19.36
CA CYS A 96 14.73 12.56 19.86
C CYS A 96 14.14 13.79 19.18
N GLY A 97 14.50 14.97 19.69
CA GLY A 97 14.02 16.26 19.19
C GLY A 97 12.84 16.79 20.02
N PRO A 98 12.12 17.80 19.52
CA PRO A 98 10.90 18.28 20.15
C PRO A 98 9.82 17.20 20.16
N ALA A 99 9.02 17.17 21.22
CA ALA A 99 7.86 16.28 21.26
C ALA A 99 6.73 16.87 20.39
N PRO A 100 5.98 16.05 19.62
CA PRO A 100 4.87 16.54 18.80
C PRO A 100 3.85 17.30 19.64
N ILE A 101 3.33 18.41 19.14
CA ILE A 101 2.37 19.23 19.92
C ILE A 101 1.12 18.45 20.31
N THR A 102 0.65 17.55 19.46
CA THR A 102 -0.48 16.66 19.75
C THR A 102 -0.19 15.75 20.95
N THR A 103 1.05 15.32 21.11
CA THR A 103 1.51 14.57 22.29
C THR A 103 1.55 15.46 23.53
N LEU A 104 2.10 16.67 23.43
CA LEU A 104 2.12 17.63 24.55
C LEU A 104 0.70 18.04 24.98
N ALA A 105 -0.20 18.26 24.03
CA ALA A 105 -1.60 18.56 24.28
C ALA A 105 -2.31 17.39 24.99
N ALA A 106 -2.08 16.15 24.53
CA ALA A 106 -2.58 14.96 25.22
C ALA A 106 -2.01 14.84 26.64
N VAL A 107 -0.70 15.04 26.84
CA VAL A 107 -0.07 15.02 28.17
C VAL A 107 -0.70 16.08 29.09
N LYS A 108 -0.92 17.30 28.59
CA LYS A 108 -1.61 18.37 29.34
C LYS A 108 -3.06 18.00 29.68
N ALA A 109 -3.81 17.42 28.75
CA ALA A 109 -5.18 16.96 28.97
C ALA A 109 -5.24 15.82 30.00
N LEU A 110 -4.26 14.91 29.96
CA LEU A 110 -4.16 13.77 30.84
C LEU A 110 -3.72 14.14 32.26
N ARG A 111 -2.99 15.26 32.42
CA ARG A 111 -2.49 15.79 33.70
C ARG A 111 -1.71 14.75 34.54
N PRO A 112 -0.69 14.08 33.98
CA PRO A 112 0.05 13.08 34.72
C PRO A 112 0.94 13.70 35.79
N THR A 113 1.17 12.93 36.83
CA THR A 113 2.18 13.22 37.87
C THR A 113 3.53 12.59 37.56
N GLN A 114 3.56 11.65 36.60
CA GLN A 114 4.75 10.95 36.14
C GLN A 114 4.69 10.69 34.63
N VAL A 115 5.79 10.99 33.93
CA VAL A 115 6.00 10.64 32.52
C VAL A 115 7.11 9.61 32.42
N VAL A 116 6.85 8.50 31.73
CA VAL A 116 7.72 7.32 31.72
C VAL A 116 8.17 7.00 30.30
N ALA A 117 9.46 7.02 30.02
CA ALA A 117 9.97 6.54 28.74
C ALA A 117 10.02 5.01 28.69
N LEU A 118 9.59 4.43 27.57
CA LEU A 118 9.75 3.01 27.25
C LEU A 118 10.96 2.83 26.33
N GLY A 119 11.98 2.11 26.81
CA GLY A 119 13.24 1.91 26.12
C GLY A 119 14.35 2.87 26.54
N GLY A 120 15.56 2.61 26.06
CA GLY A 120 16.77 3.37 26.40
C GLY A 120 16.79 4.79 25.81
N GLN A 121 17.88 5.54 26.03
CA GLN A 121 18.05 6.89 25.45
C GLN A 121 18.00 6.91 23.91
N GLY A 122 18.41 5.83 23.24
CA GLY A 122 18.29 5.69 21.79
C GLY A 122 16.85 5.41 21.32
N ALA A 123 15.96 5.03 22.23
CA ALA A 123 14.54 4.87 21.95
C ALA A 123 13.77 6.16 22.23
N VAL A 124 13.98 6.76 23.40
CA VAL A 124 13.42 8.07 23.77
C VAL A 124 14.51 8.81 24.54
N CYS A 125 15.12 9.84 23.99
CA CYS A 125 16.22 10.51 24.68
C CYS A 125 15.76 11.42 25.84
N ASP A 126 16.71 11.74 26.72
CA ASP A 126 16.41 12.37 28.01
C ASP A 126 15.89 13.80 27.88
N ASN A 127 16.36 14.56 26.88
CA ASN A 127 15.86 15.91 26.64
C ASN A 127 14.37 15.90 26.27
N LEU A 128 13.93 14.97 25.41
CA LEU A 128 12.54 14.81 25.04
C LEU A 128 11.70 14.35 26.24
N LEU A 129 12.15 13.33 26.97
CA LEU A 129 11.44 12.87 28.17
C LEU A 129 11.27 14.00 29.20
N THR A 130 12.33 14.77 29.43
CA THR A 130 12.35 15.87 30.41
C THR A 130 11.49 17.03 29.94
N SER A 131 11.50 17.38 28.65
CA SER A 131 10.68 18.48 28.12
C SER A 131 9.19 18.16 28.22
N VAL A 132 8.79 16.93 27.88
CA VAL A 132 7.39 16.48 28.02
C VAL A 132 6.95 16.51 29.48
N ALA A 133 7.75 15.99 30.40
CA ALA A 133 7.43 15.99 31.83
C ALA A 133 7.35 17.42 32.41
N ALA A 134 8.28 18.29 32.03
CA ALA A 134 8.30 19.69 32.45
C ALA A 134 7.04 20.46 32.00
N SER A 135 6.46 20.13 30.84
CA SER A 135 5.26 20.79 30.31
C SER A 135 4.01 20.69 31.20
N VAL A 136 4.02 19.76 32.17
CA VAL A 136 2.93 19.53 33.14
C VAL A 136 3.42 19.44 34.59
N GLY A 137 4.70 19.75 34.85
CA GLY A 137 5.29 19.63 36.19
C GLY A 137 5.34 18.19 36.73
N ALA A 138 5.46 17.19 35.85
CA ALA A 138 5.53 15.77 36.21
C ALA A 138 6.96 15.30 36.51
N SER A 139 7.07 14.22 37.28
CA SER A 139 8.35 13.50 37.46
C SER A 139 8.68 12.63 36.25
N THR A 140 9.96 12.47 35.93
CA THR A 140 10.40 11.54 34.87
C THR A 140 10.74 10.16 35.44
N HIS A 141 10.47 9.12 34.66
CA HIS A 141 10.96 7.77 34.92
C HIS A 141 11.27 7.05 33.59
N ARG A 142 11.98 5.93 33.64
CA ARG A 142 12.33 5.16 32.44
C ARG A 142 12.27 3.66 32.74
N LEU A 143 11.61 2.93 31.86
CA LEU A 143 11.64 1.47 31.81
C LEU A 143 12.52 1.05 30.63
N ALA A 144 13.78 0.77 30.90
CA ALA A 144 14.77 0.43 29.87
C ALA A 144 15.73 -0.64 30.36
N GLY A 145 15.81 -1.73 29.60
CA GLY A 145 16.83 -2.76 29.74
C GLY A 145 18.02 -2.53 28.81
N GLN A 146 18.98 -3.45 28.84
CA GLN A 146 20.08 -3.49 27.88
C GLN A 146 19.61 -3.84 26.46
N ASP A 147 18.45 -4.50 26.37
CA ASP A 147 17.80 -4.90 25.13
C ASP A 147 16.27 -4.88 25.30
N ARG A 148 15.56 -5.10 24.20
CA ARG A 148 14.10 -5.17 24.13
C ARG A 148 13.49 -6.25 25.04
N TYR A 149 14.21 -7.33 25.31
CA TYR A 149 13.72 -8.43 26.16
C TYR A 149 13.75 -8.02 27.63
N GLN A 150 14.84 -7.42 28.07
CA GLN A 150 14.94 -6.87 29.42
C GLN A 150 14.00 -5.67 29.61
N THR A 151 13.78 -4.84 28.58
CA THR A 151 12.75 -3.80 28.65
C THR A 151 11.35 -4.40 28.87
N SER A 152 11.00 -5.50 28.18
CA SER A 152 9.71 -6.19 28.40
C SER A 152 9.58 -6.74 29.84
N VAL A 153 10.68 -7.20 30.44
CA VAL A 153 10.72 -7.63 31.85
C VAL A 153 10.41 -6.47 32.80
N LEU A 154 10.99 -5.29 32.56
CA LEU A 154 10.72 -4.11 33.39
C LEU A 154 9.28 -3.62 33.28
N ILE A 155 8.70 -3.69 32.06
CA ILE A 155 7.27 -3.42 31.84
C ILE A 155 6.41 -4.43 32.61
N ALA A 156 6.73 -5.72 32.54
CA ALA A 156 6.02 -6.78 33.27
C ALA A 156 6.11 -6.61 34.80
N GLN A 157 7.26 -6.19 35.32
CA GLN A 157 7.45 -5.93 36.75
C GLN A 157 6.60 -4.76 37.25
N ARG A 158 6.43 -3.73 36.43
CA ARG A 158 5.56 -2.59 36.74
C ARG A 158 4.08 -2.97 36.68
N ALA A 159 3.67 -3.69 35.64
CA ALA A 159 2.28 -4.09 35.46
C ALA A 159 1.82 -5.17 36.45
N PHE A 160 2.71 -6.11 36.82
CA PHE A 160 2.40 -7.27 37.66
C PHE A 160 3.41 -7.44 38.81
N PRO A 161 3.47 -6.50 39.76
CA PRO A 161 4.43 -6.55 40.87
C PRO A 161 4.21 -7.77 41.77
N SER A 162 2.95 -8.24 41.90
CA SER A 162 2.56 -9.34 42.78
C SER A 162 2.50 -10.72 42.11
N GLY A 163 2.93 -10.82 40.85
CA GLY A 163 2.77 -12.02 40.02
C GLY A 163 1.52 -11.98 39.14
N SER A 164 1.33 -13.02 38.34
CA SER A 164 0.24 -13.10 37.35
C SER A 164 -0.33 -14.51 37.23
N ARG A 165 -1.55 -14.63 36.71
CA ARG A 165 -2.19 -15.93 36.46
C ARG A 165 -1.58 -16.61 35.24
N SER A 166 -1.41 -15.84 34.18
CA SER A 166 -0.81 -16.27 32.92
C SER A 166 0.46 -15.47 32.65
N VAL A 167 1.35 -15.99 31.80
CA VAL A 167 2.36 -15.19 31.13
C VAL A 167 2.22 -15.40 29.64
N TYR A 168 2.24 -14.31 28.88
CA TYR A 168 2.20 -14.34 27.43
C TYR A 168 3.61 -14.10 26.89
N ILE A 169 4.09 -14.99 26.02
CA ILE A 169 5.33 -14.78 25.30
C ILE A 169 5.03 -14.41 23.85
N ALA A 170 5.67 -13.36 23.35
CA ALA A 170 5.50 -12.85 22.00
C ALA A 170 6.86 -12.62 21.34
N SER A 171 6.91 -12.57 20.01
CA SER A 171 8.14 -12.21 19.30
C SER A 171 8.61 -10.81 19.67
N GLY A 172 9.91 -10.65 19.91
CA GLY A 172 10.54 -9.34 20.07
C GLY A 172 10.98 -8.71 18.74
N ALA A 173 10.64 -9.25 17.57
CA ALA A 173 10.98 -8.64 16.29
C ALA A 173 10.28 -7.28 16.08
N ASP A 174 10.87 -6.38 15.28
CA ASP A 174 10.31 -5.03 15.03
C ASP A 174 8.92 -5.08 14.36
N THR A 175 8.59 -6.20 13.72
CA THR A 175 7.33 -6.46 13.02
C THR A 175 6.47 -7.51 13.72
N ALA A 176 6.32 -7.43 15.05
CA ALA A 176 5.57 -8.40 15.86
C ALA A 176 4.09 -7.98 16.14
N PRO A 177 3.13 -8.24 15.22
CA PRO A 177 1.71 -7.89 15.39
C PRO A 177 1.07 -8.53 16.62
N ASP A 178 1.49 -9.76 16.94
CA ASP A 178 0.84 -10.58 17.98
C ASP A 178 1.11 -10.02 19.38
N ALA A 179 2.26 -9.37 19.59
CA ALA A 179 2.57 -8.67 20.84
C ALA A 179 1.63 -7.47 21.02
N VAL A 180 1.40 -6.70 19.96
CA VAL A 180 0.55 -5.50 19.99
C VAL A 180 -0.93 -5.88 20.23
N ALA A 181 -1.43 -6.90 19.52
CA ALA A 181 -2.79 -7.42 19.74
C ALA A 181 -2.97 -8.00 21.16
N GLY A 182 -1.88 -8.51 21.76
CA GLY A 182 -1.84 -9.07 23.11
C GLY A 182 -2.26 -8.10 24.21
N GLY A 183 -2.22 -6.78 23.99
CA GLY A 183 -2.57 -5.77 24.99
C GLY A 183 -4.01 -5.86 25.51
N ALA A 184 -4.91 -6.53 24.79
CA ALA A 184 -6.28 -6.77 25.26
C ALA A 184 -6.39 -7.81 26.39
N LEU A 185 -5.33 -8.60 26.64
CA LEU A 185 -5.28 -9.65 27.65
C LEU A 185 -4.96 -9.04 29.02
N THR A 186 -5.71 -9.45 30.05
CA THR A 186 -5.68 -8.77 31.37
C THR A 186 -5.19 -9.64 32.52
N ASP A 187 -5.06 -10.96 32.31
CA ASP A 187 -4.69 -11.93 33.35
C ASP A 187 -3.17 -12.22 33.42
N GLY A 188 -2.35 -11.52 32.62
CA GLY A 188 -0.90 -11.66 32.64
C GLY A 188 -0.13 -10.70 31.73
N PRO A 189 1.19 -10.53 31.97
CA PRO A 189 2.04 -9.67 31.15
C PRO A 189 2.47 -10.33 29.85
N ILE A 190 2.87 -9.48 28.90
CA ILE A 190 3.57 -9.84 27.67
C ILE A 190 5.07 -9.74 27.91
N LEU A 191 5.81 -10.82 27.67
CA LEU A 191 7.27 -10.86 27.64
C LEU A 191 7.74 -11.14 26.21
N THR A 192 8.69 -10.36 25.71
CA THR A 192 9.23 -10.57 24.37
C THR A 192 10.35 -11.60 24.41
N VAL A 193 10.43 -12.43 23.37
CA VAL A 193 11.45 -13.47 23.19
C VAL A 193 12.04 -13.42 21.78
N PRO A 194 13.27 -13.90 21.56
CA PRO A 194 13.81 -14.07 20.21
C PRO A 194 12.99 -15.12 19.43
N SER A 195 13.00 -15.01 18.10
CA SER A 195 12.29 -15.95 17.21
C SER A 195 12.92 -17.36 17.21
N ALA A 196 14.22 -17.45 17.51
CA ALA A 196 14.97 -18.69 17.64
C ALA A 196 16.03 -18.60 18.74
N GLY A 197 16.53 -19.74 19.22
CA GLY A 197 17.55 -19.82 20.27
C GLY A 197 16.99 -20.01 21.69
N PRO A 198 17.85 -19.90 22.72
CA PRO A 198 17.44 -20.09 24.10
C PRO A 198 16.59 -18.93 24.61
N VAL A 199 15.71 -19.19 25.59
CA VAL A 199 14.99 -18.16 26.32
C VAL A 199 16.00 -17.26 27.05
N PRO A 200 15.97 -15.93 26.88
CA PRO A 200 16.86 -15.03 27.59
C PRO A 200 16.76 -15.25 29.11
N ALA A 201 17.91 -15.29 29.80
CA ALA A 201 17.95 -15.58 31.23
C ALA A 201 17.12 -14.60 32.07
N THR A 202 17.08 -13.33 31.66
CA THR A 202 16.26 -12.28 32.27
C THR A 202 14.76 -12.57 32.14
N VAL A 203 14.31 -13.03 30.97
CA VAL A 203 12.92 -13.43 30.73
C VAL A 203 12.56 -14.67 31.54
N ALA A 204 13.43 -15.69 31.56
CA ALA A 204 13.20 -16.90 32.36
C ALA A 204 13.09 -16.60 33.86
N ALA A 205 13.95 -15.71 34.38
CA ALA A 205 13.90 -15.27 35.78
C ALA A 205 12.59 -14.52 36.09
N GLU A 206 12.11 -13.70 35.16
CA GLU A 206 10.85 -12.97 35.32
C GLU A 206 9.63 -13.90 35.31
N ILE A 207 9.59 -14.90 34.42
CA ILE A 207 8.54 -15.93 34.44
C ILE A 207 8.51 -16.65 35.80
N ALA A 208 9.68 -16.98 36.36
CA ALA A 208 9.78 -17.60 37.67
C ALA A 208 9.27 -16.66 38.80
N ARG A 209 9.58 -15.36 38.72
CA ARG A 209 9.10 -14.33 39.67
C ARG A 209 7.58 -14.17 39.62
N LEU A 210 7.01 -14.18 38.42
CA LEU A 210 5.58 -14.00 38.17
C LEU A 210 4.73 -15.19 38.66
N ARG A 211 5.34 -16.38 38.77
CA ARG A 211 4.72 -17.64 39.22
C ARG A 211 3.39 -17.97 38.50
N PRO A 212 3.34 -17.95 37.16
CA PRO A 212 2.09 -18.18 36.44
C PRO A 212 1.57 -19.62 36.59
N GLU A 213 0.27 -19.80 36.42
CA GLU A 213 -0.37 -21.11 36.26
C GLU A 213 -0.04 -21.73 34.90
N LYS A 214 0.17 -20.91 33.86
CA LYS A 214 0.44 -21.33 32.48
C LYS A 214 1.23 -20.28 31.70
N VAL A 215 1.97 -20.71 30.68
CA VAL A 215 2.67 -19.83 29.74
C VAL A 215 2.08 -19.99 28.34
N ILE A 216 1.72 -18.88 27.69
CA ILE A 216 0.97 -18.88 26.44
C ILE A 216 1.77 -18.16 25.35
N ALA A 217 1.98 -18.81 24.20
CA ALA A 217 2.58 -18.14 23.05
C ALA A 217 1.53 -17.31 22.29
N LEU A 218 1.88 -16.06 21.96
CA LEU A 218 1.16 -15.21 21.01
C LEU A 218 1.87 -15.30 19.67
N GLY A 219 1.21 -15.90 18.68
CA GLY A 219 1.77 -16.15 17.35
C GLY A 219 2.09 -17.62 17.07
N GLY A 220 2.34 -17.94 15.81
CA GLY A 220 2.51 -19.32 15.32
C GLY A 220 3.87 -19.95 15.68
N PRO A 221 4.04 -21.26 15.46
CA PRO A 221 5.30 -21.97 15.72
C PRO A 221 6.51 -21.45 14.94
N ALA A 222 6.30 -20.84 13.77
CA ALA A 222 7.34 -20.21 12.97
C ALA A 222 7.93 -18.95 13.64
N THR A 223 7.15 -18.29 14.51
CA THR A 223 7.58 -17.09 15.23
C THR A 223 8.07 -17.43 16.64
N ILE A 224 7.42 -18.41 17.28
CA ILE A 224 7.79 -18.91 18.62
C ILE A 224 7.73 -20.43 18.58
N SER A 225 8.89 -21.06 18.43
CA SER A 225 8.97 -22.52 18.36
C SER A 225 8.40 -23.21 19.61
N GLU A 226 7.88 -24.43 19.45
CA GLU A 226 7.40 -25.24 20.58
C GLU A 226 8.51 -25.51 21.61
N ALA A 227 9.75 -25.65 21.16
CA ALA A 227 10.91 -25.81 22.03
C ALA A 227 11.13 -24.58 22.93
N LEU A 228 11.04 -23.38 22.36
CA LEU A 228 11.18 -22.12 23.11
C LEU A 228 10.03 -21.93 24.11
N LEU A 229 8.78 -22.19 23.69
CA LEU A 229 7.61 -22.13 24.57
C LEU A 229 7.73 -23.12 25.74
N THR A 230 8.12 -24.35 25.45
CA THR A 230 8.32 -25.40 26.48
C THR A 230 9.44 -25.01 27.46
N ALA A 231 10.55 -24.49 26.93
CA ALA A 231 11.65 -24.00 27.76
C ALA A 231 11.23 -22.83 28.66
N ALA A 232 10.48 -21.87 28.13
CA ALA A 232 9.97 -20.72 28.88
C ALA A 232 8.99 -21.14 29.98
N ALA A 233 8.15 -22.16 29.73
CA ALA A 233 7.17 -22.65 30.68
C ALA A 233 7.79 -23.38 31.88
N ALA A 234 9.01 -23.90 31.77
CA ALA A 234 9.73 -24.59 32.84
C ALA A 234 8.87 -25.66 33.56
N GLY A 235 8.14 -26.47 32.78
CA GLY A 235 7.26 -27.54 33.28
C GLY A 235 5.83 -27.11 33.64
N LYS A 236 5.48 -25.84 33.46
CA LYS A 236 4.09 -25.36 33.58
C LYS A 236 3.28 -25.67 32.31
N PRO A 237 1.93 -25.77 32.41
CA PRO A 237 1.05 -25.89 31.25
C PRO A 237 1.31 -24.81 30.20
N THR A 238 1.27 -25.20 28.92
CA THR A 238 1.43 -24.30 27.78
C THR A 238 0.13 -24.18 26.98
N ALA A 239 -0.04 -23.03 26.31
CA ALA A 239 -1.06 -22.85 25.28
C ALA A 239 -0.53 -21.92 24.18
N ARG A 240 -1.29 -21.78 23.09
CA ARG A 240 -0.94 -20.90 21.97
C ARG A 240 -2.18 -20.20 21.45
N LEU A 241 -2.06 -18.90 21.20
CA LEU A 241 -3.04 -18.07 20.52
C LEU A 241 -2.43 -17.64 19.18
N ALA A 242 -2.87 -18.27 18.09
CA ALA A 242 -2.31 -18.06 16.75
C ALA A 242 -3.35 -18.36 15.68
N GLY A 243 -3.19 -17.72 14.52
CA GLY A 243 -3.92 -18.02 13.29
C GLY A 243 -2.99 -18.26 12.11
N ALA A 244 -3.57 -18.47 10.93
CA ALA A 244 -2.82 -18.64 9.68
C ALA A 244 -2.05 -17.38 9.27
N ASP A 245 -2.52 -16.21 9.72
CA ASP A 245 -1.90 -14.91 9.50
C ASP A 245 -2.07 -14.02 10.75
N ARG A 246 -1.52 -12.81 10.67
CA ARG A 246 -1.58 -11.80 11.74
C ARG A 246 -3.01 -11.36 12.11
N TYR A 247 -3.95 -11.41 11.19
CA TYR A 247 -5.34 -11.00 11.41
C TYR A 247 -6.10 -12.10 12.15
N ALA A 248 -5.88 -13.35 11.77
CA ALA A 248 -6.39 -14.53 12.45
C ALA A 248 -5.77 -14.71 13.84
N SER A 249 -4.47 -14.42 14.02
CA SER A 249 -3.85 -14.35 15.35
C SER A 249 -4.49 -13.27 16.21
N ALA A 250 -4.65 -12.04 15.71
CA ALA A 250 -5.33 -10.97 16.43
C ALA A 250 -6.79 -11.33 16.80
N ALA A 251 -7.52 -12.00 15.91
CA ALA A 251 -8.86 -12.51 16.19
C ALA A 251 -8.87 -13.59 17.30
N ALA A 252 -7.90 -14.51 17.28
CA ALA A 252 -7.76 -15.52 18.33
C ALA A 252 -7.41 -14.90 19.70
N ILE A 253 -6.55 -13.87 19.70
CA ILE A 253 -6.19 -13.10 20.90
C ILE A 253 -7.40 -12.32 21.42
N ALA A 254 -8.14 -11.65 20.55
CA ALA A 254 -9.37 -10.94 20.90
C ALA A 254 -10.42 -11.88 21.51
N ALA A 255 -10.61 -13.07 20.94
CA ALA A 255 -11.52 -14.08 21.50
C ALA A 255 -11.10 -14.52 22.91
N ALA A 256 -9.80 -14.73 23.13
CA ALA A 256 -9.28 -15.06 24.46
C ALA A 256 -9.46 -13.91 25.46
N ALA A 257 -9.23 -12.65 25.04
CA ALA A 257 -9.45 -11.46 25.86
C ALA A 257 -10.93 -11.28 26.24
N ILE A 258 -11.86 -11.52 25.31
CA ILE A 258 -13.30 -11.49 25.58
C ILE A 258 -13.69 -12.57 26.61
N ALA A 259 -13.13 -13.78 26.49
CA ALA A 259 -13.40 -14.86 27.42
C ALA A 259 -12.91 -14.59 28.87
N GLN A 260 -12.01 -13.62 29.06
CA GLN A 260 -11.58 -13.16 30.39
C GLN A 260 -12.56 -12.17 31.02
N ARG A 261 -13.51 -11.62 30.25
CA ARG A 261 -14.47 -10.61 30.70
C ARG A 261 -15.78 -11.26 31.16
N ALA A 262 -16.42 -10.63 32.15
CA ALA A 262 -17.72 -11.08 32.65
C ALA A 262 -18.85 -10.85 31.62
N THR A 263 -18.68 -9.90 30.70
CA THR A 263 -19.64 -9.53 29.66
C THR A 263 -18.93 -9.28 28.34
N THR A 264 -19.56 -9.65 27.24
CA THR A 264 -19.07 -9.33 25.90
C THR A 264 -19.06 -7.80 25.69
N PRO A 265 -17.94 -7.21 25.25
CA PRO A 265 -17.85 -5.77 25.03
C PRO A 265 -18.73 -5.32 23.85
N ALA A 266 -19.35 -4.15 23.99
CA ALA A 266 -20.19 -3.56 22.95
C ALA A 266 -19.38 -2.85 21.84
N LYS A 267 -18.08 -2.65 22.05
CA LYS A 267 -17.17 -1.98 21.11
C LYS A 267 -16.12 -2.94 20.59
N ALA A 268 -15.77 -2.76 19.32
CA ALA A 268 -14.61 -3.36 18.68
C ALA A 268 -13.73 -2.27 18.09
N TYR A 269 -12.43 -2.36 18.29
CA TYR A 269 -11.45 -1.46 17.68
C TYR A 269 -10.80 -2.16 16.49
N ILE A 270 -10.67 -1.48 15.36
CA ILE A 270 -9.93 -1.98 14.20
C ILE A 270 -8.72 -1.09 13.93
N ALA A 271 -7.56 -1.69 13.74
CA ALA A 271 -6.32 -1.01 13.44
C ALA A 271 -5.59 -1.70 12.28
N ARG A 272 -4.73 -0.94 11.59
CA ARG A 272 -3.96 -1.45 10.46
C ARG A 272 -2.95 -2.52 10.93
N GLY A 273 -2.89 -3.63 10.19
CA GLY A 273 -2.09 -4.81 10.56
C GLY A 273 -0.75 -4.95 9.84
N ASP A 274 -0.37 -4.02 8.96
CA ASP A 274 0.96 -3.97 8.32
C ASP A 274 1.83 -2.83 8.88
N VAL A 275 1.21 -1.81 9.49
CA VAL A 275 1.87 -0.74 10.25
C VAL A 275 1.18 -0.60 11.61
N PHE A 276 1.89 -0.87 12.70
CA PHE A 276 1.28 -1.09 14.03
C PHE A 276 1.32 0.09 14.98
N ALA A 277 1.79 1.27 14.56
CA ALA A 277 1.94 2.43 15.44
C ALA A 277 0.61 2.79 16.14
N ASP A 278 -0.49 2.84 15.37
CA ASP A 278 -1.82 3.14 15.92
C ASP A 278 -2.34 2.01 16.82
N ALA A 279 -2.04 0.76 16.46
CA ALA A 279 -2.39 -0.42 17.26
C ALA A 279 -1.61 -0.48 18.59
N LEU A 280 -0.39 0.06 18.63
CA LEU A 280 0.44 0.09 19.84
C LEU A 280 -0.16 0.99 20.93
N ALA A 281 -0.66 2.17 20.54
CA ALA A 281 -1.36 3.08 21.44
C ALA A 281 -2.70 2.53 21.94
N ALA A 282 -3.28 1.58 21.18
CA ALA A 282 -4.58 0.98 21.47
C ALA A 282 -4.59 0.07 22.72
N GLY A 283 -3.41 -0.36 23.22
CA GLY A 283 -3.31 -1.24 24.38
C GLY A 283 -3.99 -0.71 25.65
N SER A 284 -4.17 0.61 25.77
CA SER A 284 -4.91 1.21 26.89
C SER A 284 -6.43 1.19 26.77
N LEU A 285 -6.98 0.74 25.63
CA LEU A 285 -8.42 0.62 25.43
C LEU A 285 -8.93 -0.66 26.07
N THR A 286 -9.64 -0.53 27.18
CA THR A 286 -10.09 -1.67 28.00
C THR A 286 -11.55 -2.07 27.75
N ASP A 287 -12.31 -1.27 27.01
CA ASP A 287 -13.75 -1.44 26.76
C ASP A 287 -14.08 -2.19 25.45
N GLY A 288 -13.06 -2.67 24.74
CA GLY A 288 -13.18 -3.49 23.53
C GLY A 288 -11.85 -4.19 23.20
N PRO A 289 -11.83 -5.24 22.37
CA PRO A 289 -10.59 -5.78 21.84
C PRO A 289 -10.15 -5.00 20.60
N VAL A 290 -8.86 -5.09 20.28
CA VAL A 290 -8.27 -4.55 19.06
C VAL A 290 -8.12 -5.69 18.04
N LEU A 291 -8.75 -5.53 16.88
CA LEU A 291 -8.63 -6.43 15.74
C LEU A 291 -7.73 -5.76 14.70
N LEU A 292 -6.84 -6.55 14.10
CA LEU A 292 -6.01 -6.07 12.99
C LEU A 292 -6.73 -6.29 11.67
N VAL A 293 -6.64 -5.31 10.76
CA VAL A 293 -7.19 -5.38 9.40
C VAL A 293 -6.16 -4.93 8.37
N PRO A 294 -6.24 -5.40 7.11
CA PRO A 294 -5.44 -4.86 6.02
C PRO A 294 -5.76 -3.38 5.76
N SER A 295 -4.80 -2.64 5.20
CA SER A 295 -5.02 -1.28 4.72
C SER A 295 -5.98 -1.26 3.54
N CYS A 296 -7.16 -0.68 3.73
CA CYS A 296 -8.10 -0.36 2.66
C CYS A 296 -8.42 -1.52 1.69
N ALA A 297 -8.41 -2.75 2.20
CA ALA A 297 -8.77 -3.96 1.46
C ALA A 297 -10.00 -4.65 2.08
N GLY A 298 -10.41 -5.80 1.51
CA GLY A 298 -11.51 -6.60 2.04
C GLY A 298 -11.24 -7.10 3.46
N LEU A 299 -12.27 -7.13 4.31
CA LEU A 299 -12.16 -7.67 5.67
C LEU A 299 -11.85 -9.17 5.65
N PRO A 300 -10.79 -9.64 6.33
CA PRO A 300 -10.53 -11.07 6.49
C PRO A 300 -11.69 -11.78 7.18
N ASP A 301 -11.97 -13.03 6.77
CA ASP A 301 -13.08 -13.82 7.31
C ASP A 301 -12.97 -14.03 8.83
N SER A 302 -11.74 -14.19 9.34
CA SER A 302 -11.45 -14.30 10.78
C SER A 302 -11.89 -13.05 11.56
N VAL A 303 -11.67 -11.86 10.99
CA VAL A 303 -12.08 -10.59 11.57
C VAL A 303 -13.60 -10.43 11.48
N GLN A 304 -14.21 -10.76 10.34
CA GLN A 304 -15.67 -10.74 10.18
C GLN A 304 -16.36 -11.66 11.19
N GLN A 305 -15.83 -12.87 11.37
CA GLN A 305 -16.37 -13.84 12.34
C GLN A 305 -16.21 -13.33 13.77
N SER A 306 -15.07 -12.73 14.12
CA SER A 306 -14.85 -12.13 15.44
C SER A 306 -15.83 -10.99 15.71
N LEU A 307 -16.04 -10.10 14.74
CA LEU A 307 -17.01 -8.99 14.84
C LEU A 307 -18.44 -9.51 15.02
N ARG A 308 -18.85 -10.51 14.24
CA ARG A 308 -20.17 -11.17 14.38
C ARG A 308 -20.33 -11.81 15.75
N ALA A 309 -19.31 -12.54 16.22
CA ALA A 309 -19.35 -13.25 17.49
C ALA A 309 -19.48 -12.30 18.69
N MET A 310 -18.89 -11.10 18.60
CA MET A 310 -19.05 -10.05 19.60
C MET A 310 -20.44 -9.41 19.56
N ASN A 311 -21.13 -9.44 18.41
CA ASN A 311 -22.32 -8.63 18.15
C ASN A 311 -22.06 -7.16 18.55
N ALA A 312 -20.92 -6.62 18.10
CA ALA A 312 -20.45 -5.31 18.55
C ALA A 312 -21.42 -4.22 18.06
N GLY A 313 -22.00 -3.45 18.99
CA GLY A 313 -22.88 -2.33 18.68
C GLY A 313 -22.14 -1.11 18.10
N SER A 314 -20.81 -1.08 18.24
CA SER A 314 -19.95 -0.06 17.66
C SER A 314 -18.62 -0.62 17.18
N VAL A 315 -18.18 -0.17 16.01
CA VAL A 315 -16.84 -0.47 15.45
C VAL A 315 -16.09 0.85 15.27
N ILE A 316 -14.89 0.93 15.86
CA ILE A 316 -14.10 2.16 15.91
C ILE A 316 -12.78 1.94 15.16
N ALA A 317 -12.52 2.74 14.13
CA ALA A 317 -11.24 2.74 13.44
C ALA A 317 -10.19 3.51 14.24
N LEU A 318 -9.00 2.93 14.36
CA LEU A 318 -7.80 3.57 14.91
C LEU A 318 -6.89 3.95 13.74
N GLY A 319 -6.68 5.25 13.55
CA GLY A 319 -5.95 5.80 12.40
C GLY A 319 -6.86 6.45 11.36
N GLY A 320 -6.26 7.29 10.50
CA GLY A 320 -6.96 8.07 9.46
C GLY A 320 -7.52 7.24 8.30
N GLU A 321 -8.11 7.91 7.31
CA GLU A 321 -8.71 7.28 6.13
C GLU A 321 -7.70 6.46 5.31
N GLY A 322 -6.45 6.93 5.22
CA GLY A 322 -5.35 6.20 4.58
C GLY A 322 -4.85 4.98 5.34
N ALA A 323 -5.22 4.82 6.63
CA ALA A 323 -4.93 3.63 7.42
C ALA A 323 -6.09 2.62 7.34
N ILE A 324 -7.30 3.09 7.60
CA ILE A 324 -8.54 2.31 7.51
C ILE A 324 -9.54 3.12 6.69
N CYS A 325 -9.83 2.72 5.45
CA CYS A 325 -10.82 3.43 4.66
C CYS A 325 -12.24 3.24 5.22
N THR A 326 -13.10 4.17 4.88
CA THR A 326 -14.52 4.22 5.23
C THR A 326 -15.23 2.95 4.76
N ASP A 327 -14.83 2.38 3.63
CA ASP A 327 -15.39 1.12 3.12
C ASP A 327 -15.04 -0.06 4.02
N THR A 328 -13.79 -0.18 4.48
CA THR A 328 -13.37 -1.20 5.44
C THR A 328 -14.10 -1.01 6.78
N LEU A 329 -14.17 0.22 7.30
CA LEU A 329 -14.90 0.52 8.55
C LEU A 329 -16.40 0.19 8.43
N THR A 330 -17.01 0.53 7.30
CA THR A 330 -18.42 0.24 7.02
C THR A 330 -18.65 -1.26 6.87
N ALA A 331 -17.76 -1.98 6.19
CA ALA A 331 -17.83 -3.43 6.05
C ALA A 331 -17.65 -4.13 7.41
N ALA A 332 -16.79 -3.62 8.28
CA ALA A 332 -16.62 -4.10 9.64
C ALA A 332 -17.89 -3.89 10.49
N ALA A 333 -18.51 -2.71 10.40
CA ALA A 333 -19.78 -2.42 11.08
C ALA A 333 -20.93 -3.30 10.58
N ARG A 334 -21.01 -3.55 9.26
CA ARG A 334 -21.98 -4.49 8.69
C ARG A 334 -21.71 -5.92 9.14
N ALA A 335 -20.45 -6.33 9.23
CA ALA A 335 -20.10 -7.65 9.75
C ALA A 335 -20.52 -7.79 11.21
N ALA A 336 -20.36 -6.75 12.03
CA ALA A 336 -20.69 -6.80 13.46
C ALA A 336 -22.18 -7.07 13.76
N THR A 337 -23.09 -6.61 12.90
CA THR A 337 -24.55 -6.80 13.06
C THR A 337 -25.14 -7.82 12.11
N ALA A 338 -24.34 -8.43 11.23
CA ALA A 338 -24.84 -9.46 10.33
C ALA A 338 -25.40 -10.64 11.15
N PRO A 339 -26.60 -11.16 10.83
CA PRO A 339 -27.16 -12.32 11.51
C PRO A 339 -26.14 -13.44 11.58
N GLN A 340 -25.98 -14.02 12.77
CA GLN A 340 -25.17 -15.21 12.96
C GLN A 340 -25.68 -16.29 12.02
N VAL A 341 -24.95 -16.56 10.93
CA VAL A 341 -25.10 -17.81 10.20
C VAL A 341 -24.51 -18.86 11.12
N THR A 342 -25.34 -19.48 11.96
CA THR A 342 -24.91 -20.59 12.80
C THR A 342 -24.32 -21.67 11.89
N PRO A 343 -23.05 -22.07 12.02
CA PRO A 343 -22.70 -23.45 11.71
C PRO A 343 -23.61 -24.33 12.57
N PRO A 344 -24.11 -25.48 12.09
CA PRO A 344 -25.04 -26.30 12.85
C PRO A 344 -24.43 -26.63 14.22
N SER A 345 -25.07 -26.12 15.29
CA SER A 345 -24.64 -26.38 16.66
C SER A 345 -25.20 -27.72 17.09
N ALA A 346 -24.31 -28.65 17.44
CA ALA A 346 -24.67 -29.88 18.11
C ALA A 346 -25.09 -29.54 19.56
N THR A 347 -26.32 -29.90 19.95
CA THR A 347 -26.73 -29.98 21.37
C THR A 347 -27.71 -31.16 21.53
N PRO A 348 -27.65 -31.90 22.64
CA PRO A 348 -28.11 -33.30 22.74
C PRO A 348 -29.64 -33.42 22.80
N PRO A 349 -30.25 -34.50 22.28
CA PRO A 349 -31.70 -34.60 22.24
C PRO A 349 -32.29 -35.10 23.57
N ALA A 350 -33.34 -34.40 24.04
CA ALA A 350 -34.33 -34.95 24.96
C ALA A 350 -35.71 -35.02 24.27
N THR A 351 -36.07 -36.25 23.91
CA THR A 351 -37.41 -36.87 23.84
C THR A 351 -38.65 -36.04 23.46
N THR A 352 -39.14 -36.23 22.23
CA THR A 352 -40.59 -36.36 21.92
C THR A 352 -40.81 -37.42 20.81
N PRO A 353 -41.98 -38.09 20.75
CA PRO A 353 -42.16 -39.48 20.28
C PRO A 353 -42.17 -39.66 18.75
N PRO A 354 -42.07 -40.91 18.27
CA PRO A 354 -41.54 -41.23 16.96
C PRO A 354 -42.60 -41.16 15.85
N VAL A 355 -42.20 -40.56 14.73
CA VAL A 355 -42.70 -40.94 13.40
C VAL A 355 -41.48 -41.36 12.61
N ALA A 356 -41.44 -42.64 12.24
CA ALA A 356 -40.28 -43.29 11.64
C ALA A 356 -39.93 -42.71 10.26
N PRO A 357 -38.73 -42.14 10.07
CA PRO A 357 -38.15 -41.97 8.75
C PRO A 357 -37.42 -43.26 8.33
N PRO A 358 -37.24 -43.50 7.02
CA PRO A 358 -36.56 -44.68 6.50
C PRO A 358 -35.07 -44.68 6.93
N PRO A 359 -34.39 -45.84 6.95
CA PRO A 359 -33.06 -45.96 7.51
C PRO A 359 -32.04 -45.15 6.69
N VAL A 360 -31.39 -44.19 7.36
CA VAL A 360 -30.21 -43.48 6.85
C VAL A 360 -28.97 -44.19 7.36
N SER A 361 -28.22 -44.80 6.47
CA SER A 361 -26.89 -45.36 6.74
C SER A 361 -25.89 -44.22 7.00
N THR A 362 -25.34 -44.13 8.20
CA THR A 362 -24.22 -43.23 8.53
C THR A 362 -22.95 -43.68 7.80
N PRO A 363 -22.24 -42.80 7.07
CA PRO A 363 -20.90 -43.13 6.58
C PRO A 363 -19.96 -43.22 7.77
N THR A 364 -19.53 -44.44 8.10
CA THR A 364 -18.51 -44.68 9.10
C THR A 364 -17.14 -44.28 8.54
N THR A 365 -16.46 -43.30 9.15
CA THR A 365 -15.08 -42.90 8.78
C THR A 365 -14.06 -43.54 9.71
N GLY A 366 -12.81 -43.66 9.25
CA GLY A 366 -11.64 -44.07 10.04
C GLY A 366 -10.43 -43.18 9.73
N THR A 367 -9.31 -43.42 10.40
CA THR A 367 -8.06 -42.65 10.23
C THR A 367 -6.98 -43.51 9.58
N VAL A 368 -6.22 -42.95 8.65
CA VAL A 368 -5.00 -43.55 8.12
C VAL A 368 -3.83 -42.63 8.47
N ARG A 369 -2.85 -43.12 9.22
CA ARG A 369 -1.58 -42.42 9.42
C ARG A 369 -0.59 -42.91 8.38
N VAL A 370 -0.14 -41.99 7.53
CA VAL A 370 0.81 -42.26 6.47
C VAL A 370 2.15 -41.65 6.85
N LYS A 371 3.14 -42.51 7.08
CA LYS A 371 4.54 -42.09 7.25
C LYS A 371 5.23 -42.10 5.90
N VAL A 372 5.72 -40.95 5.47
CA VAL A 372 6.41 -40.78 4.19
C VAL A 372 7.87 -40.51 4.47
N ASN A 373 8.76 -41.45 4.15
CA ASN A 373 10.20 -41.33 4.30
C ASN A 373 10.84 -41.01 2.94
N ALA A 374 11.67 -39.98 2.88
CA ALA A 374 12.49 -39.65 1.71
C ALA A 374 13.75 -38.89 2.19
N PRO A 375 14.85 -38.89 1.43
CA PRO A 375 16.02 -38.08 1.79
C PRO A 375 15.68 -36.59 1.99
N ASP A 376 16.50 -35.91 2.78
CA ASP A 376 16.39 -34.46 2.93
C ASP A 376 16.56 -33.75 1.58
N GLY A 377 15.74 -32.74 1.32
CA GLY A 377 15.59 -32.08 0.03
C GLY A 377 14.63 -32.79 -0.95
N VAL A 378 14.20 -34.04 -0.70
CA VAL A 378 13.33 -34.79 -1.61
C VAL A 378 11.87 -34.73 -1.16
N ALA A 379 11.04 -33.98 -1.89
CA ALA A 379 9.60 -33.98 -1.67
C ALA A 379 8.94 -35.24 -2.26
N ALA A 380 7.85 -35.71 -1.66
CA ALA A 380 7.16 -36.92 -2.10
C ALA A 380 5.66 -36.93 -1.77
N ASN A 381 4.85 -37.52 -2.66
CA ASN A 381 3.41 -37.70 -2.50
C ASN A 381 3.05 -39.18 -2.36
N VAL A 382 2.18 -39.51 -1.42
CA VAL A 382 1.54 -40.82 -1.30
C VAL A 382 0.05 -40.65 -1.57
N GLU A 383 -0.43 -41.29 -2.63
CA GLU A 383 -1.83 -41.20 -3.05
C GLU A 383 -2.63 -42.41 -2.57
N LEU A 384 -3.82 -42.16 -2.03
CA LEU A 384 -4.77 -43.18 -1.60
C LEU A 384 -5.99 -43.10 -2.52
N ARG A 385 -6.15 -44.10 -3.40
CA ARG A 385 -7.20 -44.16 -4.42
C ARG A 385 -8.23 -45.22 -4.09
N GLY A 386 -9.50 -44.84 -4.00
CA GLY A 386 -10.62 -45.75 -3.73
C GLY A 386 -11.96 -45.05 -3.94
N GLY A 387 -12.93 -45.28 -3.05
CA GLY A 387 -14.21 -44.55 -3.07
C GLY A 387 -14.04 -43.02 -2.87
N THR A 388 -12.90 -42.60 -2.33
CA THR A 388 -12.43 -41.21 -2.28
C THR A 388 -10.93 -41.14 -2.59
N TYR A 389 -10.46 -39.98 -3.03
CA TYR A 389 -9.04 -39.69 -3.28
C TYR A 389 -8.46 -38.86 -2.12
N ARG A 390 -7.28 -39.23 -1.62
CA ARG A 390 -6.53 -38.49 -0.60
C ARG A 390 -5.03 -38.52 -0.89
N VAL A 391 -4.32 -37.50 -0.41
CA VAL A 391 -2.87 -37.37 -0.56
C VAL A 391 -2.23 -37.11 0.80
N ALA A 392 -1.14 -37.83 1.07
CA ALA A 392 -0.20 -37.50 2.13
C ALA A 392 1.11 -37.02 1.50
N ALA A 393 1.54 -35.79 1.82
CA ALA A 393 2.73 -35.18 1.24
C ALA A 393 3.86 -35.02 2.27
N LYS A 394 5.10 -35.06 1.77
CA LYS A 394 6.31 -34.71 2.50
C LYS A 394 6.98 -33.52 1.80
N SER A 395 7.24 -32.46 2.55
CA SER A 395 7.98 -31.27 2.08
C SER A 395 9.42 -31.61 1.72
N PRO A 396 10.12 -30.78 0.92
CA PRO A 396 11.55 -30.96 0.68
C PRO A 396 12.36 -31.08 1.98
N GLU A 397 12.07 -30.24 2.97
CA GLU A 397 12.75 -30.24 4.28
C GLU A 397 12.46 -31.50 5.11
N GLY A 398 13.50 -32.02 5.74
CA GLY A 398 13.46 -33.16 6.66
C GLY A 398 13.53 -34.50 5.95
N THR A 399 13.65 -35.59 6.72
CA THR A 399 13.79 -36.96 6.17
C THR A 399 12.50 -37.78 6.22
N SER A 400 11.44 -37.28 6.87
CA SER A 400 10.16 -37.96 6.97
C SER A 400 9.02 -37.00 7.30
N SER A 401 7.81 -37.34 6.89
CA SER A 401 6.55 -36.67 7.27
C SER A 401 5.55 -37.69 7.78
N ASP A 402 4.79 -37.35 8.84
CA ASP A 402 3.71 -38.17 9.39
C ASP A 402 2.37 -37.45 9.18
N VAL A 403 1.54 -37.98 8.28
CA VAL A 403 0.26 -37.35 7.89
C VAL A 403 -0.92 -38.21 8.33
N ALA A 404 -1.88 -37.63 9.06
CA ALA A 404 -3.11 -38.31 9.46
C ALA A 404 -4.27 -37.92 8.54
N LEU A 405 -4.87 -38.89 7.85
CA LEU A 405 -5.96 -38.71 6.90
C LEU A 405 -7.26 -39.33 7.43
N THR A 406 -8.34 -38.56 7.41
CA THR A 406 -9.69 -39.08 7.73
C THR A 406 -10.41 -39.50 6.46
N MET A 407 -10.84 -40.76 6.41
CA MET A 407 -11.35 -41.39 5.19
C MET A 407 -12.61 -42.24 5.47
N PRO A 408 -13.59 -42.31 4.55
CA PRO A 408 -14.70 -43.25 4.64
C PRO A 408 -14.21 -44.70 4.74
N ALA A 409 -14.97 -45.55 5.43
CA ALA A 409 -14.67 -46.97 5.49
C ALA A 409 -14.68 -47.60 4.09
N GLY A 410 -13.67 -48.42 3.80
CA GLY A 410 -13.42 -48.97 2.48
C GLY A 410 -11.97 -49.39 2.29
N THR A 411 -11.68 -49.95 1.12
CA THR A 411 -10.31 -50.32 0.74
C THR A 411 -9.77 -49.30 -0.25
N TYR A 412 -8.55 -48.83 0.00
CA TYR A 412 -7.86 -47.83 -0.81
C TYR A 412 -6.54 -48.41 -1.32
N GLN A 413 -6.29 -48.23 -2.60
CA GLN A 413 -5.02 -48.56 -3.22
C GLN A 413 -4.01 -47.45 -2.94
N ILE A 414 -2.81 -47.85 -2.51
CA ILE A 414 -1.68 -46.92 -2.32
C ILE A 414 -0.94 -46.80 -3.66
N GLN A 415 -0.80 -45.58 -4.15
CA GLN A 415 0.00 -45.25 -5.32
C GLN A 415 1.12 -44.29 -4.94
N LEU A 416 2.32 -44.54 -5.47
CA LEU A 416 3.54 -43.82 -5.17
C LEU A 416 4.12 -43.26 -6.48
N PRO A 417 3.72 -42.05 -6.91
CA PRO A 417 4.31 -41.38 -8.05
C PRO A 417 5.82 -41.22 -7.86
N SER A 418 6.62 -41.42 -8.91
CA SER A 418 8.05 -41.11 -8.87
C SER A 418 8.28 -39.60 -8.87
N VAL A 419 9.31 -39.15 -8.18
CA VAL A 419 9.68 -37.73 -8.08
C VAL A 419 11.11 -37.53 -8.54
N THR A 420 11.42 -36.41 -9.17
CA THR A 420 12.77 -36.09 -9.63
C THR A 420 13.27 -34.86 -8.90
N VAL A 421 14.40 -34.96 -8.22
CA VAL A 421 14.98 -33.85 -7.46
C VAL A 421 16.47 -33.79 -7.75
N ASN A 422 16.97 -32.60 -8.12
CA ASN A 422 18.38 -32.37 -8.49
C ASN A 422 18.87 -33.41 -9.51
N GLY A 423 18.13 -33.56 -10.62
CA GLY A 423 18.43 -34.50 -11.69
C GLY A 423 18.25 -35.98 -11.34
N THR A 424 17.98 -36.34 -10.09
CA THR A 424 17.91 -37.74 -9.62
C THR A 424 16.46 -38.18 -9.47
N ARG A 425 16.12 -39.34 -10.02
CA ARG A 425 14.79 -39.95 -9.91
C ARG A 425 14.66 -40.83 -8.65
N TYR A 426 13.62 -40.58 -7.87
CA TYR A 426 13.27 -41.34 -6.67
C TYR A 426 11.97 -42.12 -6.87
N VAL A 427 11.97 -43.37 -6.44
CA VAL A 427 10.82 -44.28 -6.51
C VAL A 427 10.43 -44.73 -5.11
N GLY A 428 9.11 -44.80 -4.88
CA GLY A 428 8.55 -45.20 -3.60
C GLY A 428 8.30 -46.71 -3.51
N THR A 429 8.46 -47.25 -2.31
CA THR A 429 7.93 -48.56 -1.89
C THR A 429 6.98 -48.37 -0.71
N THR A 430 5.97 -49.22 -0.56
CA THR A 430 4.97 -49.13 0.53
C THR A 430 4.95 -50.41 1.35
N SER A 431 4.68 -50.30 2.65
CA SER A 431 4.46 -51.43 3.56
C SER A 431 3.22 -52.27 3.18
N GLN A 432 2.25 -51.66 2.50
CA GLN A 432 1.06 -52.33 1.97
C GLN A 432 0.53 -51.66 0.70
N ALA A 433 0.20 -52.47 -0.32
CA ALA A 433 -0.34 -51.96 -1.59
C ALA A 433 -1.81 -51.50 -1.49
N ASN A 434 -2.54 -52.02 -0.51
CA ASN A 434 -3.91 -51.63 -0.20
C ASN A 434 -4.04 -51.43 1.31
N VAL A 435 -4.81 -50.43 1.73
CA VAL A 435 -5.18 -50.21 3.13
C VAL A 435 -6.69 -50.29 3.29
N THR A 436 -7.16 -51.07 4.26
CA THR A 436 -8.57 -51.10 4.64
C THR A 436 -8.80 -50.13 5.79
N VAL A 437 -9.75 -49.22 5.60
CA VAL A 437 -10.20 -48.26 6.59
C VAL A 437 -11.51 -48.77 7.18
N ALA A 438 -11.53 -48.95 8.50
CA ALA A 438 -12.73 -49.34 9.23
C ALA A 438 -13.23 -48.18 10.11
N ALA A 439 -14.52 -48.22 10.42
CA ALA A 439 -15.20 -47.26 11.29
C ALA A 439 -14.44 -47.05 12.60
N ASN A 440 -14.08 -45.80 12.91
CA ASN A 440 -13.43 -45.39 14.18
C ASN A 440 -12.12 -46.15 14.49
N GLN A 441 -11.48 -46.74 13.48
CA GLN A 441 -10.18 -47.39 13.62
C GLN A 441 -9.08 -46.57 12.95
N SER A 442 -7.85 -46.75 13.41
CA SER A 442 -6.65 -46.16 12.80
C SER A 442 -5.83 -47.26 12.12
N SER A 443 -5.48 -47.03 10.85
CA SER A 443 -4.56 -47.87 10.08
C SER A 443 -3.27 -47.10 9.83
N ASN A 444 -2.14 -47.80 9.73
CA ASN A 444 -0.83 -47.17 9.46
C ASN A 444 -0.29 -47.64 8.11
N VAL A 445 0.20 -46.70 7.30
CA VAL A 445 0.89 -46.97 6.03
C VAL A 445 2.26 -46.33 6.13
N GLU A 446 3.29 -47.03 5.67
CA GLU A 446 4.64 -46.47 5.57
C GLU A 446 5.09 -46.55 4.11
N ALA A 447 5.53 -45.42 3.57
CA ALA A 447 6.07 -45.31 2.23
C ALA A 447 7.51 -44.78 2.31
N THR A 448 8.42 -45.40 1.56
CA THR A 448 9.83 -45.03 1.56
C THR A 448 10.32 -44.81 0.13
N TYR A 449 10.82 -43.60 -0.13
CA TYR A 449 11.39 -43.19 -1.40
C TYR A 449 12.91 -43.32 -1.39
N VAL A 450 13.44 -43.96 -2.44
CA VAL A 450 14.89 -44.14 -2.66
C VAL A 450 15.25 -43.82 -4.10
N ALA A 451 16.48 -43.41 -4.34
CA ALA A 451 16.98 -43.20 -5.70
C ALA A 451 16.93 -44.53 -6.48
N ASP A 452 16.44 -44.48 -7.72
CA ASP A 452 16.28 -45.69 -8.54
C ASP A 452 17.61 -46.23 -9.12
N GLY A 453 18.70 -45.48 -8.92
CA GLY A 453 20.04 -45.85 -9.38
C GLY A 453 20.21 -45.85 -10.90
N GLY A 454 19.28 -45.23 -11.64
CA GLY A 454 19.34 -45.07 -13.09
C GLY A 454 20.19 -43.87 -13.53
N ALA A 455 19.93 -43.40 -14.75
CA ALA A 455 20.46 -42.13 -15.22
C ALA A 455 19.96 -40.97 -14.34
N ARG A 456 20.76 -39.92 -14.25
CA ARG A 456 20.45 -38.67 -13.56
C ARG A 456 20.94 -37.48 -14.38
N ASP A 457 20.57 -36.27 -13.96
CA ASP A 457 21.01 -35.01 -14.57
C ASP A 457 20.68 -34.96 -16.08
N LEU A 458 19.54 -35.50 -16.49
CA LEU A 458 19.06 -35.38 -17.88
C LEU A 458 18.69 -33.92 -18.16
N HIS A 459 19.39 -33.30 -19.11
CA HIS A 459 19.15 -31.91 -19.52
C HIS A 459 19.49 -31.71 -20.99
N ALA A 460 19.03 -30.60 -21.57
CA ALA A 460 19.40 -30.20 -22.91
C ALA A 460 20.68 -29.36 -22.90
N THR A 461 21.58 -29.62 -23.85
CA THR A 461 22.84 -28.89 -24.05
C THR A 461 22.83 -28.00 -25.28
N ALA A 462 21.88 -28.22 -26.20
CA ALA A 462 21.63 -27.35 -27.34
C ALA A 462 20.15 -27.44 -27.77
N LEU A 463 19.59 -26.31 -28.17
CA LEU A 463 18.19 -26.16 -28.59
C LEU A 463 18.12 -25.23 -29.80
N THR A 464 17.55 -25.70 -30.90
CA THR A 464 17.29 -24.89 -32.10
C THR A 464 15.80 -24.95 -32.47
N ALA A 465 15.43 -24.36 -33.60
CA ALA A 465 14.06 -24.46 -34.12
C ALA A 465 13.71 -25.88 -34.61
N ASP A 466 14.71 -26.71 -34.91
CA ASP A 466 14.54 -28.00 -35.58
C ASP A 466 15.33 -29.15 -34.92
N SER A 467 16.02 -28.89 -33.81
CA SER A 467 16.80 -29.91 -33.10
C SER A 467 16.88 -29.67 -31.59
N VAL A 468 17.01 -30.76 -30.84
CA VAL A 468 17.27 -30.78 -29.40
C VAL A 468 18.44 -31.72 -29.15
N THR A 469 19.48 -31.27 -28.45
CA THR A 469 20.57 -32.13 -27.97
C THR A 469 20.47 -32.30 -26.47
N LEU A 470 20.50 -33.56 -26.02
CA LEU A 470 20.35 -33.97 -24.63
C LEU A 470 21.61 -34.67 -24.14
N THR A 471 21.91 -34.50 -22.86
CA THR A 471 22.94 -35.26 -22.15
C THR A 471 22.43 -35.68 -20.77
N TRP A 472 23.02 -36.74 -20.23
CA TRP A 472 22.74 -37.22 -18.87
C TRP A 472 23.98 -37.86 -18.26
N THR A 473 23.94 -38.17 -16.97
CA THR A 473 24.96 -38.98 -16.29
C THR A 473 24.37 -40.32 -15.87
N ALA A 474 25.19 -41.38 -15.84
CA ALA A 474 24.73 -42.73 -15.51
C ALA A 474 25.87 -43.63 -15.03
N PRO A 475 25.57 -44.72 -14.30
CA PRO A 475 26.56 -45.74 -13.95
C PRO A 475 27.24 -46.36 -15.17
N LYS A 476 28.49 -46.82 -15.02
CA LYS A 476 29.22 -47.50 -16.12
C LYS A 476 28.50 -48.80 -16.52
N GLY A 477 28.41 -49.05 -17.83
CA GLY A 477 27.86 -50.30 -18.38
C GLY A 477 26.34 -50.36 -18.48
N THR A 478 25.64 -49.24 -18.26
CA THR A 478 24.20 -49.14 -18.52
C THR A 478 23.89 -48.92 -20.00
N ALA A 479 22.75 -49.42 -20.47
CA ALA A 479 22.20 -49.09 -21.78
C ALA A 479 20.98 -48.16 -21.64
N PHE A 480 20.62 -47.44 -22.71
CA PHE A 480 19.57 -46.43 -22.65
C PHE A 480 18.53 -46.64 -23.75
N SER A 481 17.31 -46.17 -23.51
CA SER A 481 16.28 -45.99 -24.54
C SER A 481 15.65 -44.64 -24.32
N LEU A 482 15.73 -43.77 -25.32
CA LEU A 482 15.16 -42.42 -25.26
C LEU A 482 13.92 -42.36 -26.16
N ARG A 483 12.80 -41.93 -25.58
CA ARG A 483 11.52 -41.80 -26.28
C ARG A 483 11.08 -40.35 -26.30
N ARG A 484 10.68 -39.87 -27.48
CA ARG A 484 10.09 -38.54 -27.69
C ARG A 484 8.58 -38.67 -27.93
N THR A 485 7.81 -37.87 -27.21
CA THR A 485 6.39 -37.59 -27.45
C THR A 485 6.20 -36.10 -27.76
N SER A 486 5.10 -35.75 -28.44
CA SER A 486 4.69 -34.36 -28.62
C SER A 486 3.83 -33.91 -27.44
N GLY A 487 3.97 -32.67 -27.00
CA GLY A 487 3.27 -32.15 -25.81
C GLY A 487 4.02 -32.48 -24.51
N ASP A 488 3.28 -32.52 -23.41
CA ASP A 488 3.73 -32.74 -22.02
C ASP A 488 3.63 -34.21 -21.56
N ASP A 489 2.92 -35.06 -22.30
CA ASP A 489 2.76 -36.48 -21.96
C ASP A 489 4.09 -37.24 -22.04
N ALA A 490 4.64 -37.63 -20.89
CA ALA A 490 5.81 -38.50 -20.84
C ALA A 490 5.49 -39.94 -21.30
N ALA A 491 6.40 -40.57 -22.06
CA ALA A 491 6.27 -41.97 -22.40
C ALA A 491 6.42 -42.82 -21.14
N THR A 492 5.38 -43.59 -20.80
CA THR A 492 5.34 -44.44 -19.60
C THR A 492 6.10 -45.76 -19.77
N ASP A 493 6.33 -46.17 -21.01
CA ASP A 493 7.13 -47.34 -21.37
C ASP A 493 7.91 -47.15 -22.69
N ARG A 494 8.83 -48.08 -22.96
CA ARG A 494 9.74 -48.03 -24.11
C ARG A 494 9.07 -48.31 -25.47
N SER A 495 7.77 -48.62 -25.52
CA SER A 495 7.04 -48.81 -26.78
C SER A 495 6.29 -47.55 -27.23
N GLN A 496 6.18 -46.56 -26.35
CA GLN A 496 5.47 -45.31 -26.60
C GLN A 496 6.39 -44.24 -27.23
N GLY A 497 5.83 -43.43 -28.12
CA GLY A 497 6.54 -42.33 -28.77
C GLY A 497 7.53 -42.75 -29.85
N VAL A 498 8.32 -41.78 -30.32
CA VAL A 498 9.36 -41.97 -31.33
C VAL A 498 10.69 -42.30 -30.65
N GLU A 499 11.40 -43.31 -31.13
CA GLU A 499 12.74 -43.63 -30.65
C GLU A 499 13.74 -42.59 -31.13
N VAL A 500 14.52 -42.04 -30.20
CA VAL A 500 15.63 -41.12 -30.49
C VAL A 500 16.93 -41.90 -30.35
N ALA A 501 17.79 -41.79 -31.36
CA ALA A 501 19.09 -42.46 -31.34
C ALA A 501 19.96 -41.90 -30.21
N VAL A 502 20.54 -42.81 -29.41
CA VAL A 502 21.42 -42.48 -28.29
C VAL A 502 22.87 -42.89 -28.62
N ASP A 503 23.83 -42.02 -28.30
CA ASP A 503 25.26 -42.29 -28.37
C ASP A 503 25.88 -42.08 -26.99
N GLY A 504 26.24 -43.18 -26.33
CA GLY A 504 26.69 -43.17 -24.95
C GLY A 504 25.65 -42.53 -24.02
N THR A 505 25.97 -41.37 -23.45
CA THR A 505 25.10 -40.59 -22.57
C THR A 505 24.59 -39.30 -23.22
N THR A 506 24.56 -39.26 -24.55
CA THR A 506 24.11 -38.12 -25.35
C THR A 506 23.11 -38.55 -26.42
N ALA A 507 22.26 -37.62 -26.85
CA ALA A 507 21.37 -37.82 -27.99
C ALA A 507 21.13 -36.48 -28.69
N THR A 508 21.08 -36.49 -30.02
CA THR A 508 20.66 -35.34 -30.82
C THR A 508 19.46 -35.74 -31.66
N ASP A 509 18.34 -35.09 -31.40
CA ASP A 509 17.11 -35.25 -32.15
C ASP A 509 16.97 -34.12 -33.17
N THR A 510 16.65 -34.45 -34.42
CA THR A 510 16.65 -33.49 -35.55
C THR A 510 15.38 -33.65 -36.38
N GLY A 511 15.06 -32.64 -37.19
CA GLY A 511 13.83 -32.63 -38.00
C GLY A 511 12.58 -32.32 -37.17
N LEU A 512 12.76 -31.63 -36.04
CA LEU A 512 11.68 -31.15 -35.19
C LEU A 512 10.98 -29.93 -35.83
N SER A 513 9.75 -29.67 -35.39
CA SER A 513 9.02 -28.47 -35.80
C SER A 513 9.36 -27.30 -34.87
N ALA A 514 9.46 -26.09 -35.43
CA ALA A 514 9.71 -24.86 -34.67
C ALA A 514 8.56 -24.53 -33.72
N GLY A 515 8.86 -23.95 -32.55
CA GLY A 515 7.86 -23.55 -31.55
C GLY A 515 7.01 -24.71 -31.03
N THR A 516 7.51 -25.94 -31.10
CA THR A 516 6.77 -27.15 -30.73
C THR A 516 7.33 -27.75 -29.44
N GLN A 517 6.43 -28.11 -28.54
CA GLN A 517 6.77 -28.79 -27.29
C GLN A 517 6.93 -30.29 -27.49
N TYR A 518 8.01 -30.83 -26.93
CA TYR A 518 8.32 -32.25 -26.91
C TYR A 518 8.69 -32.70 -25.51
N THR A 519 8.28 -33.92 -25.14
CA THR A 519 8.70 -34.56 -23.90
C THR A 519 9.63 -35.73 -24.22
N TYR A 520 10.80 -35.72 -23.58
CA TYR A 520 11.81 -36.76 -23.72
C TYR A 520 11.82 -37.63 -22.47
N SER A 521 11.70 -38.93 -22.64
CA SER A 521 11.59 -39.92 -21.58
C SER A 521 12.75 -40.92 -21.70
N LEU A 522 13.70 -40.84 -20.76
CA LEU A 522 14.91 -41.66 -20.74
C LEU A 522 14.71 -42.88 -19.83
N PHE A 523 14.82 -44.06 -20.42
CA PHE A 523 14.86 -45.33 -19.70
C PHE A 523 16.29 -45.83 -19.58
N THR A 524 16.65 -46.36 -18.41
CA THR A 524 17.99 -46.89 -18.12
C THR A 524 17.91 -48.38 -17.88
N LEU A 525 18.72 -49.17 -18.58
CA LEU A 525 18.93 -50.58 -18.29
C LEU A 525 20.12 -50.70 -17.34
N ASN A 526 19.84 -50.98 -16.07
CA ASN A 526 20.86 -51.20 -15.05
C ASN A 526 20.73 -52.62 -14.49
N GLN A 527 21.82 -53.38 -14.49
CA GLN A 527 21.87 -54.78 -14.02
C GLN A 527 20.76 -55.69 -14.61
N GLY A 528 20.38 -55.46 -15.87
CA GLY A 528 19.35 -56.24 -16.57
C GLY A 528 17.90 -55.83 -16.29
N VAL A 529 17.66 -54.79 -15.47
CA VAL A 529 16.34 -54.23 -15.18
C VAL A 529 16.22 -52.85 -15.80
N TRP A 530 15.13 -52.61 -16.54
CA TRP A 530 14.81 -51.29 -17.06
C TRP A 530 14.14 -50.44 -15.96
N THR A 531 14.70 -49.26 -15.69
CA THR A 531 14.14 -48.23 -14.82
C THR A 531 13.87 -46.95 -15.61
N GLY A 532 13.07 -46.05 -15.06
CA GLY A 532 12.63 -44.81 -15.71
C GLY A 532 11.10 -44.73 -15.92
N PRO A 533 10.63 -43.72 -16.66
CA PRO A 533 11.44 -42.71 -17.32
C PRO A 533 11.96 -41.63 -16.36
N LEU A 534 13.18 -41.14 -16.61
CA LEU A 534 13.59 -39.79 -16.23
C LEU A 534 13.21 -38.87 -17.40
N SER A 535 12.43 -37.82 -17.15
CA SER A 535 11.85 -37.02 -18.24
C SER A 535 12.21 -35.54 -18.17
N VAL A 536 12.28 -34.92 -19.35
CA VAL A 536 12.48 -33.47 -19.54
C VAL A 536 11.56 -32.97 -20.64
N VAL A 537 11.00 -31.78 -20.46
CA VAL A 537 10.14 -31.11 -21.45
C VAL A 537 10.93 -30.01 -22.12
N ALA A 538 10.92 -29.97 -23.45
CA ALA A 538 11.63 -28.96 -24.24
C ALA A 538 10.72 -28.37 -25.33
N GLY A 539 10.66 -27.04 -25.41
CA GLY A 539 10.02 -26.29 -26.49
C GLY A 539 11.07 -25.78 -27.46
N THR A 540 11.01 -26.20 -28.73
CA THR A 540 11.96 -25.76 -29.77
C THR A 540 11.84 -24.26 -30.03
N ALA A 541 12.93 -23.66 -30.54
CA ALA A 541 12.93 -22.22 -30.82
C ALA A 541 11.84 -21.86 -31.84
N PRO A 542 11.03 -20.83 -31.58
CA PRO A 542 9.97 -20.45 -32.50
C PRO A 542 10.51 -19.65 -33.69
N THR A 543 9.67 -19.44 -34.70
CA THR A 543 9.99 -18.55 -35.82
C THR A 543 10.15 -17.10 -35.35
N ALA A 544 11.00 -16.33 -36.04
CA ALA A 544 11.20 -14.92 -35.74
C ALA A 544 9.86 -14.14 -35.71
N GLY A 545 9.68 -13.29 -34.70
CA GLY A 545 8.44 -12.54 -34.47
C GLY A 545 7.37 -13.28 -33.67
N SER A 546 7.62 -14.54 -33.26
CA SER A 546 6.77 -15.24 -32.30
C SER A 546 6.85 -14.61 -30.90
N THR A 547 5.77 -14.74 -30.14
CA THR A 547 5.70 -14.42 -28.71
C THR A 547 6.00 -15.61 -27.81
N ASP A 548 6.24 -16.79 -28.37
CA ASP A 548 6.57 -17.98 -27.58
C ASP A 548 8.04 -17.97 -27.16
N ALA A 549 8.36 -18.64 -26.06
CA ALA A 549 9.75 -18.84 -25.64
C ALA A 549 10.30 -20.18 -26.14
N ALA A 550 11.60 -20.23 -26.40
CA ALA A 550 12.35 -21.49 -26.45
C ALA A 550 12.69 -21.88 -25.01
N TYR A 551 12.47 -23.13 -24.61
CA TYR A 551 12.64 -23.50 -23.20
C TYR A 551 12.98 -24.96 -22.97
N VAL A 552 13.53 -25.24 -21.80
CA VAL A 552 13.72 -26.58 -21.22
C VAL A 552 13.27 -26.49 -19.78
N ALA A 553 12.16 -27.15 -19.47
CA ALA A 553 11.57 -27.12 -18.13
C ALA A 553 12.41 -27.96 -17.16
N THR A 554 12.56 -27.49 -15.92
CA THR A 554 13.19 -28.28 -14.87
C THR A 554 12.36 -29.56 -14.64
N PRO A 555 13.00 -30.67 -14.25
CA PRO A 555 12.26 -31.86 -13.87
C PRO A 555 11.29 -31.51 -12.73
N THR A 556 10.02 -31.96 -12.84
CA THR A 556 8.89 -31.65 -11.93
C THR A 556 8.17 -30.32 -12.14
N THR A 557 8.59 -29.49 -13.10
CA THR A 557 7.79 -28.34 -13.53
C THR A 557 6.50 -28.81 -14.20
N VAL A 558 5.38 -28.24 -13.75
CA VAL A 558 4.05 -28.54 -14.27
C VAL A 558 3.57 -27.37 -15.13
N LEU A 559 3.45 -27.62 -16.43
CA LEU A 559 2.85 -26.69 -17.39
C LEU A 559 1.35 -26.96 -17.42
N THR A 560 0.51 -26.03 -16.97
CA THR A 560 -0.94 -26.26 -16.93
C THR A 560 -1.67 -25.63 -18.11
N GLU A 561 -2.72 -26.30 -18.57
CA GLU A 561 -3.64 -25.80 -19.59
C GLU A 561 -4.97 -25.32 -18.97
N GLY A 562 -5.80 -24.64 -19.77
CA GLY A 562 -7.06 -24.04 -19.30
C GLY A 562 -8.09 -25.02 -18.72
N GLY A 563 -7.93 -26.33 -18.95
CA GLY A 563 -8.77 -27.39 -18.39
C GLY A 563 -8.24 -28.02 -17.10
N ASP A 564 -6.99 -27.75 -16.73
CA ASP A 564 -6.35 -28.38 -15.56
C ASP A 564 -6.71 -27.70 -14.24
N ILE A 565 -7.15 -26.44 -14.32
CA ILE A 565 -7.49 -25.62 -13.17
C ILE A 565 -8.99 -25.27 -13.22
N THR A 566 -9.72 -25.63 -12.18
CA THR A 566 -11.16 -25.36 -12.05
C THR A 566 -11.45 -23.99 -11.45
N SER A 567 -10.58 -23.52 -10.55
CA SER A 567 -10.65 -22.17 -9.99
C SER A 567 -9.28 -21.72 -9.49
N ALA A 568 -9.07 -20.40 -9.47
CA ALA A 568 -7.89 -19.75 -8.92
C ALA A 568 -8.32 -18.53 -8.11
N LYS A 569 -7.64 -18.27 -6.99
CA LYS A 569 -7.87 -17.13 -6.11
C LYS A 569 -6.53 -16.56 -5.65
N THR A 570 -6.33 -15.24 -5.75
CA THR A 570 -5.14 -14.55 -5.23
C THR A 570 -5.17 -14.51 -3.70
N THR A 571 -4.00 -14.66 -3.07
CA THR A 571 -3.85 -14.70 -1.60
C THR A 571 -2.97 -13.59 -1.04
N GLY A 572 -2.57 -12.62 -1.87
CA GLY A 572 -1.69 -11.49 -1.53
C GLY A 572 -0.19 -11.80 -1.67
N THR A 573 0.23 -13.05 -1.40
CA THR A 573 1.63 -13.51 -1.62
C THR A 573 1.75 -14.59 -2.69
N GLY A 574 0.64 -14.92 -3.36
CA GLY A 574 0.58 -15.95 -4.37
C GLY A 574 -0.85 -16.31 -4.78
N VAL A 575 -1.08 -17.58 -5.11
CA VAL A 575 -2.36 -18.04 -5.67
C VAL A 575 -2.75 -19.37 -5.05
N GLN A 576 -4.00 -19.49 -4.61
CA GLN A 576 -4.62 -20.77 -4.32
C GLN A 576 -5.37 -21.28 -5.56
N VAL A 577 -5.12 -22.51 -5.99
CA VAL A 577 -5.79 -23.13 -7.14
C VAL A 577 -6.49 -24.42 -6.77
N VAL A 578 -7.55 -24.76 -7.51
CA VAL A 578 -8.22 -26.05 -7.42
C VAL A 578 -8.02 -26.83 -8.73
N LEU A 579 -7.33 -27.95 -8.65
CA LEU A 579 -7.04 -28.85 -9.77
C LEU A 579 -8.31 -29.55 -10.28
N SER A 580 -8.36 -29.77 -11.60
CA SER A 580 -9.38 -30.62 -12.22
C SER A 580 -9.26 -32.06 -11.75
N SER A 581 -10.34 -32.84 -11.85
CA SER A 581 -10.37 -34.22 -11.38
C SER A 581 -9.40 -35.16 -12.14
N THR A 582 -9.00 -34.75 -13.35
CA THR A 582 -8.12 -35.49 -14.26
C THR A 582 -6.63 -35.18 -14.08
N MET A 583 -6.29 -34.02 -13.51
CA MET A 583 -4.89 -33.65 -13.26
C MET A 583 -4.31 -34.42 -12.07
N ALA A 584 -3.06 -34.87 -12.19
CA ALA A 584 -2.33 -35.51 -11.10
C ALA A 584 -1.82 -34.44 -10.11
N THR A 585 -1.82 -34.76 -8.81
CA THR A 585 -1.38 -33.82 -7.78
C THR A 585 0.15 -33.66 -7.80
N PRO A 586 0.68 -32.46 -8.08
CA PRO A 586 2.12 -32.20 -8.05
C PRO A 586 2.70 -32.35 -6.63
N PRO A 587 3.98 -32.72 -6.47
CA PRO A 587 4.63 -32.74 -5.17
C PRO A 587 4.88 -31.32 -4.62
N LEU A 588 4.99 -31.20 -3.30
CA LEU A 588 5.41 -29.96 -2.66
C LEU A 588 6.78 -29.51 -3.19
N GLY A 589 6.93 -28.22 -3.47
CA GLY A 589 8.14 -27.63 -4.04
C GLY A 589 8.20 -27.65 -5.58
N SER A 590 7.28 -28.33 -6.28
CA SER A 590 7.20 -28.24 -7.73
C SER A 590 6.88 -26.82 -8.20
N ALA A 591 7.54 -26.37 -9.26
CA ALA A 591 7.11 -25.19 -9.99
C ALA A 591 5.86 -25.52 -10.82
N ILE A 592 4.89 -24.61 -10.83
CA ILE A 592 3.66 -24.70 -11.60
C ILE A 592 3.45 -23.40 -12.37
N ILE A 593 3.13 -23.53 -13.66
CA ILE A 593 2.78 -22.41 -14.52
C ILE A 593 1.28 -22.45 -14.75
N LEU A 594 0.59 -21.39 -14.34
CA LEU A 594 -0.84 -21.20 -14.54
C LEU A 594 -1.11 -20.33 -15.78
N PRO A 595 -2.04 -20.72 -16.66
CA PRO A 595 -2.38 -19.97 -17.85
C PRO A 595 -3.14 -18.68 -17.51
N ILE A 596 -3.24 -17.80 -18.51
CA ILE A 596 -4.10 -16.61 -18.45
C ILE A 596 -5.55 -17.05 -18.23
N SER A 597 -6.21 -16.46 -17.24
CA SER A 597 -7.63 -16.69 -16.92
C SER A 597 -8.29 -15.39 -16.46
N GLN A 598 -9.60 -15.40 -16.22
CA GLN A 598 -10.26 -14.21 -15.64
C GLN A 598 -9.77 -13.89 -14.23
N ALA A 599 -9.44 -14.90 -13.42
CA ALA A 599 -8.90 -14.72 -12.08
C ALA A 599 -7.42 -14.30 -12.10
N LEU A 600 -6.70 -14.72 -13.15
CA LEU A 600 -5.28 -14.42 -13.37
C LEU A 600 -5.07 -13.86 -14.78
N PRO A 601 -5.43 -12.59 -15.06
CA PRO A 601 -5.34 -12.03 -16.41
C PRO A 601 -3.95 -12.08 -17.04
N GLY A 602 -2.89 -12.13 -16.23
CA GLY A 602 -1.49 -12.28 -16.66
C GLY A 602 -0.88 -13.66 -16.43
N GLY A 603 -1.69 -14.68 -16.11
CA GLY A 603 -1.25 -16.01 -15.68
C GLY A 603 -0.63 -16.02 -14.28
N PHE A 604 0.18 -17.03 -13.97
CA PHE A 604 1.01 -17.05 -12.75
C PHE A 604 2.13 -18.08 -12.86
N LEU A 605 3.29 -17.81 -12.25
CA LEU A 605 4.37 -18.78 -12.06
C LEU A 605 4.65 -18.88 -10.56
N GLY A 606 4.52 -20.08 -9.99
CA GLY A 606 4.73 -20.27 -8.56
C GLY A 606 5.23 -21.66 -8.18
N THR A 607 5.60 -21.82 -6.91
CA THR A 607 5.96 -23.11 -6.30
C THR A 607 4.84 -23.60 -5.41
N VAL A 608 4.58 -24.91 -5.42
CA VAL A 608 3.56 -25.54 -4.57
C VAL A 608 4.05 -25.59 -3.12
N THR A 609 3.44 -24.82 -2.24
CA THR A 609 3.83 -24.71 -0.82
C THR A 609 2.90 -25.47 0.12
N ALA A 610 1.64 -25.69 -0.28
CA ALA A 610 0.73 -26.57 0.45
C ALA A 610 -0.20 -27.35 -0.49
N ILE A 611 -0.66 -28.52 -0.03
CA ILE A 611 -1.60 -29.40 -0.72
C ILE A 611 -2.70 -29.78 0.28
N SER A 612 -3.97 -29.64 -0.11
CA SER A 612 -5.10 -30.11 0.69
C SER A 612 -5.13 -31.63 0.83
N ALA A 613 -5.81 -32.15 1.86
CA ALA A 613 -5.88 -33.59 2.11
C ALA A 613 -6.55 -34.39 0.98
N ASP A 614 -7.42 -33.75 0.19
CA ASP A 614 -8.02 -34.34 -1.02
C ASP A 614 -7.12 -34.23 -2.27
N GLY A 615 -5.95 -33.62 -2.16
CA GLY A 615 -4.97 -33.46 -3.24
C GLY A 615 -5.41 -32.49 -4.35
N ARG A 616 -6.49 -31.74 -4.16
CA ARG A 616 -7.06 -30.89 -5.23
C ARG A 616 -6.79 -29.41 -5.07
N THR A 617 -6.65 -28.91 -3.84
CA THR A 617 -6.34 -27.50 -3.61
C THR A 617 -4.85 -27.35 -3.35
N LEU A 618 -4.21 -26.46 -4.11
CA LEU A 618 -2.80 -26.12 -3.95
C LEU A 618 -2.69 -24.66 -3.52
N ASP A 619 -1.83 -24.40 -2.53
CA ASP A 619 -1.34 -23.05 -2.27
C ASP A 619 -0.01 -22.87 -2.99
N LEU A 620 0.10 -21.78 -3.75
CA LEU A 620 1.26 -21.44 -4.56
C LEU A 620 1.85 -20.12 -4.09
N THR A 621 3.17 -20.06 -4.00
CA THR A 621 3.91 -18.81 -3.77
C THR A 621 4.60 -18.41 -5.06
N ALA A 622 4.68 -17.11 -5.38
CA ALA A 622 5.35 -16.64 -6.59
C ALA A 622 6.81 -17.14 -6.62
N THR A 623 7.33 -17.46 -7.80
CA THR A 623 8.71 -17.97 -7.98
C THR A 623 9.36 -17.39 -9.23
N GLY A 624 10.68 -17.53 -9.36
CA GLY A 624 11.43 -17.07 -10.53
C GLY A 624 11.39 -18.05 -11.70
N LEU A 625 11.70 -17.55 -12.90
CA LEU A 625 11.85 -18.40 -14.10
C LEU A 625 12.95 -19.48 -13.92
N GLY A 626 13.98 -19.20 -13.11
CA GLY A 626 15.05 -20.16 -12.81
C GLY A 626 14.60 -21.39 -12.01
N ASP A 627 13.47 -21.31 -11.31
CA ASP A 627 12.92 -22.46 -10.56
C ASP A 627 12.19 -23.43 -11.47
N ALA A 628 11.60 -22.91 -12.56
CA ALA A 628 10.80 -23.67 -13.51
C ALA A 628 11.58 -24.12 -14.77
N PHE A 629 12.68 -23.44 -15.12
CA PHE A 629 13.37 -23.68 -16.38
C PHE A 629 14.89 -23.78 -16.20
N ASP A 630 15.48 -24.77 -16.87
CA ASP A 630 16.93 -24.93 -17.01
C ASP A 630 17.47 -24.12 -18.19
N TYR A 631 16.62 -23.92 -19.20
CA TYR A 631 16.83 -22.99 -20.31
C TYR A 631 15.52 -22.25 -20.58
N TYR A 632 15.59 -20.94 -20.76
CA TYR A 632 14.46 -20.12 -21.18
C TYR A 632 14.98 -18.97 -22.05
N ASP A 633 14.45 -18.78 -23.24
CA ASP A 633 14.81 -17.67 -24.14
C ASP A 633 13.55 -17.11 -24.78
N LEU A 634 13.19 -15.90 -24.36
CA LEU A 634 12.07 -15.15 -24.90
C LEU A 634 12.60 -13.87 -25.53
N ASN A 635 12.17 -13.61 -26.77
CA ASN A 635 12.54 -12.41 -27.50
C ASN A 635 11.32 -11.77 -28.19
N VAL A 636 10.69 -10.83 -27.49
CA VAL A 636 9.62 -9.99 -28.03
C VAL A 636 10.26 -8.77 -28.68
N ALA A 637 10.41 -8.81 -30.01
CA ALA A 637 11.23 -7.86 -30.76
C ALA A 637 10.76 -6.40 -30.66
N GLU A 638 9.49 -6.10 -30.96
CA GLU A 638 8.87 -4.79 -30.79
C GLU A 638 7.37 -5.00 -30.61
N PHE A 639 6.77 -4.27 -29.67
CA PHE A 639 5.32 -4.26 -29.47
C PHE A 639 4.82 -2.83 -29.32
N THR A 640 3.59 -2.61 -29.77
CA THR A 640 2.85 -1.37 -29.51
C THR A 640 1.43 -1.72 -29.07
N VAL A 641 0.89 -0.87 -28.20
CA VAL A 641 -0.50 -0.90 -27.76
C VAL A 641 -1.06 0.47 -28.10
N ALA A 642 -2.00 0.51 -29.05
CA ALA A 642 -2.64 1.74 -29.45
C ALA A 642 -3.36 2.38 -28.24
N PRO A 643 -3.45 3.72 -28.19
CA PRO A 643 -4.19 4.38 -27.12
C PRO A 643 -5.64 3.90 -27.13
N ALA A 644 -6.15 3.47 -25.98
CA ALA A 644 -7.59 3.30 -25.83
C ALA A 644 -8.23 4.70 -25.96
N PRO A 645 -9.23 4.91 -26.85
CA PRO A 645 -9.91 6.19 -26.93
C PRO A 645 -10.59 6.46 -25.58
N ALA A 646 -10.31 7.62 -24.98
CA ALA A 646 -11.13 8.10 -23.88
C ALA A 646 -12.57 8.26 -24.42
N SER A 647 -13.57 7.66 -23.76
CA SER A 647 -14.96 7.96 -24.10
C SER A 647 -15.18 9.47 -23.96
N PRO A 648 -15.83 10.14 -24.94
CA PRO A 648 -16.11 11.57 -24.88
C PRO A 648 -17.17 11.83 -23.80
N ALA A 649 -16.72 11.98 -22.56
CA ALA A 649 -17.53 12.37 -21.43
C ALA A 649 -16.95 13.65 -20.81
N SER A 650 -16.99 14.76 -21.55
CA SER A 650 -16.62 16.09 -21.02
C SER A 650 -17.22 17.24 -21.83
N LEU A 651 -18.53 17.20 -22.06
CA LEU A 651 -19.31 18.43 -22.23
C LEU A 651 -20.25 18.55 -21.03
N LEU A 652 -19.74 19.08 -19.92
CA LEU A 652 -20.58 19.48 -18.79
C LEU A 652 -20.90 20.97 -18.95
N LYS A 653 -22.01 21.28 -19.63
CA LYS A 653 -22.59 22.62 -19.64
C LYS A 653 -23.58 22.76 -18.47
N PRO A 654 -23.54 23.85 -17.68
CA PRO A 654 -24.51 24.07 -16.60
C PRO A 654 -25.97 24.24 -17.05
N THR A 655 -26.23 24.41 -18.35
CA THR A 655 -27.54 24.84 -18.88
C THR A 655 -28.60 23.76 -19.10
N ASP A 656 -28.27 22.47 -18.97
CA ASP A 656 -29.25 21.38 -19.23
C ASP A 656 -30.11 20.99 -18.02
N LEU A 657 -30.02 21.71 -16.89
CA LEU A 657 -30.82 21.45 -15.68
C LEU A 657 -32.15 22.21 -15.58
N LEU A 658 -32.53 23.03 -16.59
CA LEU A 658 -33.72 23.88 -16.53
C LEU A 658 -34.75 23.68 -17.66
N ALA A 659 -34.55 22.75 -18.59
CA ALA A 659 -35.45 22.59 -19.75
C ALA A 659 -36.66 21.66 -19.52
N GLY A 660 -36.97 21.26 -18.27
CA GLY A 660 -37.94 20.19 -17.99
C GLY A 660 -39.19 20.57 -17.17
N LEU A 661 -39.38 21.82 -16.76
CA LEU A 661 -40.51 22.20 -15.89
C LEU A 661 -41.49 23.11 -16.63
N ASP A 662 -42.57 22.50 -17.12
CA ASP A 662 -43.80 23.18 -17.50
C ASP A 662 -44.51 23.66 -16.21
N LEU A 663 -44.51 24.97 -15.99
CA LEU A 663 -45.16 25.61 -14.85
C LEU A 663 -46.58 26.00 -15.25
N ALA A 664 -47.53 25.10 -14.99
CA ALA A 664 -48.94 25.45 -14.93
C ALA A 664 -49.57 24.87 -13.64
N ASP A 665 -50.14 25.79 -12.86
CA ASP A 665 -51.13 25.58 -11.79
C ASP A 665 -50.69 24.79 -10.55
N THR A 666 -50.20 25.49 -9.51
CA THR A 666 -50.94 25.75 -8.26
C THR A 666 -50.06 26.44 -7.22
N GLU A 667 -50.61 27.50 -6.61
CA GLU A 667 -50.04 28.17 -5.43
C GLU A 667 -49.99 27.22 -4.23
N VAL A 668 -48.79 26.93 -3.72
CA VAL A 668 -48.59 26.52 -2.32
C VAL A 668 -47.35 27.21 -1.77
N ALA A 669 -47.53 27.84 -0.62
CA ALA A 669 -46.59 28.73 0.04
C ALA A 669 -45.26 28.06 0.46
N ALA A 670 -44.20 28.88 0.40
CA ALA A 670 -42.86 28.58 0.86
C ALA A 670 -42.77 28.41 2.39
N ALA A 671 -42.38 27.22 2.84
CA ALA A 671 -41.55 26.96 4.03
C ALA A 671 -41.18 25.47 4.04
N ASP A 672 -39.92 25.17 4.37
CA ASP A 672 -39.35 23.82 4.59
C ASP A 672 -39.20 22.88 3.39
N LEU A 673 -38.12 23.06 2.61
CA LEU A 673 -37.49 21.97 1.85
C LEU A 673 -35.96 22.14 1.82
N ALA A 674 -35.30 21.78 2.93
CA ALA A 674 -33.92 21.31 2.88
C ALA A 674 -33.95 19.87 2.33
N VAL A 675 -33.80 19.71 1.02
CA VAL A 675 -33.72 18.39 0.36
C VAL A 675 -32.26 18.04 0.13
N SER A 676 -31.83 17.01 0.84
CA SER A 676 -30.64 16.21 0.55
C SER A 676 -30.70 15.63 -0.87
N PRO A 677 -29.64 15.70 -1.70
CA PRO A 677 -29.57 14.90 -2.91
C PRO A 677 -28.99 13.52 -2.59
N ALA A 678 -29.83 12.50 -2.72
CA ALA A 678 -29.45 11.09 -2.69
C ALA A 678 -28.81 10.63 -4.01
N ALA A 679 -27.97 9.62 -3.90
CA ALA A 679 -27.24 8.94 -4.96
C ALA A 679 -28.11 8.23 -6.02
N LYS A 680 -27.59 8.16 -7.26
CA LYS A 680 -27.68 7.01 -8.21
C LYS A 680 -26.75 7.18 -9.44
N GLY A 681 -25.79 6.24 -9.62
CA GLY A 681 -25.38 5.69 -10.93
C GLY A 681 -24.24 6.30 -11.77
N GLN A 682 -22.98 5.87 -11.50
CA GLN A 682 -21.78 5.68 -12.40
C GLN A 682 -21.18 6.83 -13.25
N PRO A 683 -19.93 6.69 -13.75
CA PRO A 683 -18.63 6.47 -13.10
C PRO A 683 -17.84 7.81 -13.02
N LYS A 684 -17.23 8.08 -11.86
CA LYS A 684 -16.83 9.43 -11.44
C LYS A 684 -15.39 9.78 -11.83
N GLY A 685 -15.21 10.79 -12.69
CA GLY A 685 -14.15 11.76 -12.45
C GLY A 685 -14.59 12.62 -11.27
N GLN A 686 -13.78 12.70 -10.22
CA GLN A 686 -14.04 13.61 -9.10
C GLN A 686 -13.51 14.98 -9.53
N CYS A 687 -14.41 15.90 -9.86
CA CYS A 687 -14.03 17.30 -9.97
C CYS A 687 -14.58 18.04 -8.73
N GLU A 688 -13.71 18.77 -8.03
CA GLU A 688 -14.10 19.64 -6.92
C GLU A 688 -14.25 21.08 -7.43
N PHE A 689 -15.32 21.76 -7.01
CA PHE A 689 -15.70 23.07 -7.52
C PHE A 689 -15.77 24.11 -6.40
N GLY A 690 -14.87 25.09 -6.41
CA GLY A 690 -15.05 26.36 -5.69
C GLY A 690 -15.88 27.31 -6.56
N GLY A 691 -17.12 27.62 -6.17
CA GLY A 691 -18.16 28.28 -6.99
C GLY A 691 -17.72 29.32 -8.04
N GLY A 692 -18.26 29.20 -9.26
CA GLY A 692 -18.07 30.08 -10.42
C GLY A 692 -18.58 29.43 -11.73
N SER A 693 -18.60 30.16 -12.87
CA SER A 693 -18.87 29.54 -14.18
C SER A 693 -17.62 28.82 -14.69
N SER A 694 -17.73 27.55 -15.09
CA SER A 694 -16.61 26.69 -15.46
C SER A 694 -16.90 25.83 -16.69
N SER A 695 -15.96 25.74 -17.64
CA SER A 695 -15.93 24.76 -18.73
C SER A 695 -14.52 24.17 -18.87
N VAL A 696 -14.37 22.87 -18.64
CA VAL A 696 -13.10 22.13 -18.83
C VAL A 696 -13.32 20.99 -19.80
N GLU A 697 -12.66 21.04 -20.95
CA GLU A 697 -12.58 19.94 -21.91
C GLU A 697 -11.17 19.36 -21.84
N PHE A 698 -11.01 18.12 -21.38
CA PHE A 698 -9.72 17.43 -21.30
C PHE A 698 -9.87 16.01 -21.85
N ALA A 699 -9.04 15.65 -22.85
CA ALA A 699 -9.13 14.36 -23.54
C ALA A 699 -7.74 13.69 -23.67
N PRO A 700 -7.17 13.18 -22.57
CA PRO A 700 -5.90 12.47 -22.62
C PRO A 700 -6.06 11.07 -23.22
N SER A 701 -5.01 10.60 -23.88
CA SER A 701 -4.89 9.24 -24.41
C SER A 701 -3.50 8.70 -24.09
N VAL A 702 -3.41 7.40 -23.82
CA VAL A 702 -2.17 6.72 -23.41
C VAL A 702 -2.00 5.45 -24.25
N GLY A 703 -0.99 5.45 -25.11
CA GLY A 703 -0.47 4.26 -25.79
C GLY A 703 0.79 3.75 -25.11
N MET A 704 1.24 2.54 -25.46
CA MET A 704 2.49 1.96 -24.97
C MET A 704 3.29 1.29 -26.07
N GLY A 705 4.59 1.11 -25.88
CA GLY A 705 5.40 0.26 -26.73
C GLY A 705 6.79 -0.04 -26.20
N GLY A 706 7.54 -0.79 -27.00
CA GLY A 706 8.95 -1.13 -26.78
C GLY A 706 9.25 -2.60 -27.06
N HIS A 707 10.29 -3.14 -26.43
CA HIS A 707 10.75 -4.53 -26.63
C HIS A 707 11.01 -5.23 -25.31
N PHE A 708 10.96 -6.56 -25.30
CA PHE A 708 11.24 -7.35 -24.11
C PHE A 708 11.96 -8.65 -24.47
N LYS A 709 13.18 -8.79 -23.98
CA LYS A 709 13.98 -10.00 -24.10
C LYS A 709 14.45 -10.46 -22.73
N THR A 710 14.31 -11.75 -22.47
CA THR A 710 14.85 -12.39 -21.27
C THR A 710 15.44 -13.75 -21.63
N LYS A 711 16.57 -14.09 -21.01
CA LYS A 711 17.22 -15.40 -21.20
C LYS A 711 17.72 -15.95 -19.87
N ILE A 712 17.55 -17.26 -19.68
CA ILE A 712 18.13 -18.09 -18.61
C ILE A 712 18.85 -19.27 -19.25
N ASP A 713 20.08 -19.53 -18.83
CA ASP A 713 20.90 -20.62 -19.36
C ASP A 713 21.76 -21.26 -18.25
N LYS A 714 21.24 -22.34 -17.63
CA LYS A 714 21.93 -22.99 -16.49
C LYS A 714 23.11 -23.87 -16.91
N HIS A 715 23.18 -24.34 -18.16
CA HIS A 715 23.98 -25.52 -18.53
C HIS A 715 24.94 -25.36 -19.72
N ASN A 716 25.15 -24.18 -20.31
CA ASN A 716 26.01 -24.08 -21.51
C ASN A 716 27.50 -24.53 -21.31
N ASN A 717 28.07 -25.03 -22.41
CA ASN A 717 29.12 -26.06 -22.57
C ASN A 717 30.61 -25.66 -22.32
N ILE A 718 31.37 -26.66 -21.83
CA ILE A 718 32.84 -26.93 -21.88
C ILE A 718 33.53 -26.89 -20.50
N GLY A 719 33.87 -28.06 -19.95
CA GLY A 719 34.93 -28.18 -18.94
C GLY A 719 34.69 -27.37 -17.65
N PRO A 720 35.71 -27.20 -16.79
CA PRO A 720 35.54 -26.54 -15.50
C PRO A 720 35.42 -25.01 -15.70
N ASP A 721 34.26 -24.53 -16.14
CA ASP A 721 33.89 -23.12 -16.20
C ASP A 721 32.36 -22.95 -16.07
N LEU A 722 31.94 -22.02 -15.20
CA LEU A 722 30.59 -21.85 -14.61
C LEU A 722 29.51 -21.22 -15.55
N PRO A 723 28.20 -21.28 -15.20
CA PRO A 723 27.03 -20.96 -16.06
C PRO A 723 26.96 -19.53 -16.63
N VAL A 724 26.35 -19.38 -17.82
CA VAL A 724 26.03 -18.07 -18.45
C VAL A 724 24.67 -17.54 -17.97
N GLY A 725 24.47 -17.48 -16.65
CA GLY A 725 23.59 -16.50 -16.00
C GLY A 725 22.14 -16.32 -16.49
N ALA A 726 21.55 -15.18 -16.10
CA ALA A 726 20.32 -14.65 -16.65
C ALA A 726 20.60 -13.27 -17.30
N SER A 727 19.82 -12.91 -18.31
CA SER A 727 19.92 -11.61 -18.97
C SER A 727 18.55 -11.03 -19.24
N VAL A 728 18.46 -9.71 -19.19
CA VAL A 728 17.25 -8.96 -19.55
C VAL A 728 17.64 -7.77 -20.43
N ASP A 729 16.86 -7.54 -21.47
CA ASP A 729 17.00 -6.39 -22.37
C ASP A 729 15.58 -5.92 -22.71
N MET A 730 15.20 -4.74 -22.22
CA MET A 730 13.87 -4.21 -22.42
C MET A 730 13.89 -2.71 -22.69
N SER A 731 12.92 -2.26 -23.47
CA SER A 731 12.48 -0.87 -23.51
C SER A 731 10.98 -0.83 -23.29
N VAL A 732 10.51 0.06 -22.43
CA VAL A 732 9.07 0.30 -22.26
C VAL A 732 8.83 1.79 -22.16
N TYR A 733 7.92 2.29 -22.99
CA TYR A 733 7.49 3.68 -22.98
C TYR A 733 5.97 3.79 -23.05
N ALA A 734 5.46 4.88 -22.48
CA ALA A 734 4.11 5.36 -22.68
C ALA A 734 4.13 6.56 -23.62
N ASP A 735 3.24 6.57 -24.61
CA ASP A 735 2.96 7.69 -25.51
C ASP A 735 1.67 8.35 -25.06
N MET A 736 1.78 9.56 -24.52
CA MET A 736 0.65 10.29 -23.96
C MET A 736 0.39 11.56 -24.75
N LYS A 737 -0.89 11.76 -25.09
CA LYS A 737 -1.37 12.96 -25.75
C LYS A 737 -2.57 13.48 -25.00
N GLY A 738 -2.51 14.72 -24.53
CA GLY A 738 -3.64 15.38 -23.90
C GLY A 738 -3.72 16.82 -24.38
N ALA A 739 -4.90 17.23 -24.83
CA ALA A 739 -5.25 18.63 -25.02
C ALA A 739 -6.34 18.99 -24.01
N ALA A 740 -6.19 20.16 -23.38
CA ALA A 740 -7.17 20.75 -22.51
C ALA A 740 -7.64 22.10 -23.06
N LYS A 741 -8.91 22.41 -22.79
CA LYS A 741 -9.48 23.74 -22.86
C LYS A 741 -10.07 24.03 -21.49
N VAL A 742 -9.66 25.11 -20.85
CA VAL A 742 -10.04 25.45 -19.48
C VAL A 742 -10.54 26.88 -19.43
N GLU A 743 -11.79 27.07 -19.05
CA GLU A 743 -12.42 28.37 -18.78
C GLU A 743 -12.98 28.32 -17.36
N VAL A 744 -12.28 28.91 -16.38
CA VAL A 744 -12.67 28.90 -14.96
C VAL A 744 -12.50 30.29 -14.34
N SER A 745 -13.33 30.59 -13.33
CA SER A 745 -13.30 31.85 -12.56
C SER A 745 -12.84 31.64 -11.10
N GLY A 746 -12.36 30.44 -10.75
CA GLY A 746 -11.97 30.01 -9.41
C GLY A 746 -11.13 28.73 -9.44
N ALA A 747 -10.80 28.17 -8.27
CA ALA A 747 -10.02 26.94 -8.16
C ALA A 747 -10.79 25.70 -8.67
N TYR A 748 -10.10 24.86 -9.41
CA TYR A 748 -10.64 23.66 -10.04
C TYR A 748 -9.61 22.53 -9.97
N ALA A 749 -10.01 21.35 -9.52
CA ALA A 749 -9.18 20.15 -9.59
C ALA A 749 -10.05 18.98 -10.07
N CYS A 750 -9.56 18.22 -11.06
CA CYS A 750 -10.27 17.06 -11.56
C CYS A 750 -9.35 15.89 -11.91
N GLY A 751 -9.70 14.71 -11.38
CA GLY A 751 -9.06 13.44 -11.71
C GLY A 751 -9.88 12.63 -12.72
N VAL A 752 -9.20 12.06 -13.72
CA VAL A 752 -9.75 11.17 -14.74
C VAL A 752 -9.03 9.83 -14.68
N ASN A 753 -9.79 8.77 -14.41
CA ASN A 753 -9.30 7.40 -14.58
C ASN A 753 -9.32 7.05 -16.06
N LEU A 754 -8.19 6.62 -16.60
CA LEU A 754 -8.08 6.19 -17.99
C LEU A 754 -8.21 4.66 -18.09
N PRO A 755 -8.66 4.13 -19.23
CA PRO A 755 -8.75 2.69 -19.43
C PRO A 755 -7.40 2.02 -19.16
N GLN A 756 -7.42 0.93 -18.40
CA GLN A 756 -6.21 0.14 -18.16
C GLN A 756 -5.64 -0.38 -19.47
N VAL A 757 -4.32 -0.28 -19.62
CA VAL A 757 -3.59 -0.85 -20.75
C VAL A 757 -3.04 -2.19 -20.29
N PHE A 758 -3.51 -3.27 -20.91
CA PHE A 758 -3.05 -4.62 -20.62
C PHE A 758 -2.57 -5.30 -21.91
N LYS A 759 -1.36 -5.87 -21.87
CA LYS A 759 -0.75 -6.54 -23.03
C LYS A 759 -0.02 -7.82 -22.60
N PRO A 760 -0.50 -9.00 -23.00
CA PRO A 760 0.32 -10.22 -22.98
C PRO A 760 1.50 -10.06 -23.94
N LEU A 761 2.71 -10.29 -23.43
CA LEU A 761 3.97 -10.30 -24.17
C LEU A 761 4.35 -11.72 -24.60
N THR A 762 4.05 -12.71 -23.76
CA THR A 762 4.09 -14.14 -24.10
C THR A 762 2.96 -14.88 -23.41
N VAL A 763 2.51 -15.96 -24.03
CA VAL A 763 1.45 -16.83 -23.54
C VAL A 763 1.92 -18.26 -23.28
N SER A 764 3.10 -18.63 -23.77
CA SER A 764 3.64 -19.99 -23.66
C SER A 764 5.18 -20.01 -23.59
N PRO A 765 5.77 -20.82 -22.71
CA PRO A 765 5.10 -21.60 -21.67
C PRO A 765 4.69 -20.74 -20.48
N VAL A 766 5.38 -19.62 -20.23
CA VAL A 766 5.12 -18.72 -19.09
C VAL A 766 4.36 -17.49 -19.56
N PRO A 767 3.16 -17.22 -19.02
CA PRO A 767 2.49 -15.96 -19.27
C PRO A 767 3.27 -14.77 -18.72
N ILE A 768 3.71 -13.88 -19.60
CA ILE A 768 4.31 -12.59 -19.24
C ILE A 768 3.41 -11.52 -19.81
N SER A 769 3.07 -10.54 -18.99
CA SER A 769 2.24 -9.43 -19.43
C SER A 769 2.79 -8.11 -18.94
N MET A 770 2.20 -7.05 -19.46
CA MET A 770 2.42 -5.68 -19.05
C MET A 770 1.07 -5.06 -18.73
N ARG A 771 0.98 -4.37 -17.60
CA ARG A 771 -0.19 -3.62 -17.15
C ARG A 771 0.21 -2.19 -16.80
N LEU A 772 -0.50 -1.23 -17.36
CA LEU A 772 -0.48 0.16 -16.91
C LEU A 772 -1.89 0.53 -16.45
N ALA A 773 -2.02 1.10 -15.25
CA ALA A 773 -3.26 1.67 -14.75
C ALA A 773 -3.15 3.21 -14.77
N PRO A 774 -3.46 3.85 -15.91
CA PRO A 774 -3.24 5.27 -16.05
C PRO A 774 -4.30 6.11 -15.36
N THR A 775 -3.84 7.17 -14.70
CA THR A 775 -4.62 8.27 -14.14
C THR A 775 -4.15 9.57 -14.77
N ALA A 776 -5.08 10.47 -15.04
CA ALA A 776 -4.77 11.83 -15.44
C ALA A 776 -5.44 12.81 -14.48
N GLU A 777 -4.78 13.92 -14.21
CA GLU A 777 -5.23 14.98 -13.30
C GLU A 777 -5.01 16.32 -13.99
N VAL A 778 -6.01 17.20 -13.84
CA VAL A 778 -5.95 18.59 -14.28
C VAL A 778 -6.37 19.47 -13.11
N SER A 779 -5.55 20.44 -12.75
CA SER A 779 -5.89 21.44 -11.74
C SER A 779 -5.60 22.85 -12.25
N ALA A 780 -6.50 23.79 -11.96
CA ALA A 780 -6.40 25.19 -12.34
C ALA A 780 -6.67 26.10 -11.13
N GLY A 781 -5.90 27.18 -11.02
CA GLY A 781 -6.04 28.19 -9.97
C GLY A 781 -6.20 29.60 -10.54
N GLY A 782 -7.24 30.32 -10.10
CA GLY A 782 -7.54 31.69 -10.54
C GLY A 782 -8.51 31.78 -11.73
N ALA A 783 -8.66 32.97 -12.30
CA ALA A 783 -9.49 33.20 -13.48
C ALA A 783 -8.70 32.85 -14.77
N LEU A 784 -8.87 31.62 -15.27
CA LEU A 784 -8.10 31.08 -16.39
C LEU A 784 -9.01 30.84 -17.60
N SER A 785 -8.59 31.30 -18.78
CA SER A 785 -9.22 30.97 -20.06
C SER A 785 -8.14 30.59 -21.09
N VAL A 786 -7.93 29.30 -21.28
CA VAL A 786 -6.90 28.76 -22.19
C VAL A 786 -7.49 27.73 -23.13
N SER A 787 -7.11 27.81 -24.41
CA SER A 787 -7.51 26.86 -25.44
C SER A 787 -6.30 26.23 -26.12
N ASN A 788 -6.42 24.94 -26.48
CA ASN A 788 -5.36 24.14 -27.11
C ASN A 788 -4.08 23.99 -26.28
N ILE A 789 -4.18 24.02 -24.94
CA ILE A 789 -3.03 23.66 -24.09
C ILE A 789 -2.89 22.15 -24.08
N GLY A 790 -1.77 21.64 -24.58
CA GLY A 790 -1.59 20.20 -24.65
C GLY A 790 -0.14 19.76 -24.76
N VAL A 791 0.10 18.54 -24.29
CA VAL A 791 1.41 17.91 -24.28
C VAL A 791 1.31 16.60 -25.05
N SER A 792 2.23 16.41 -26.00
CA SER A 792 2.53 15.10 -26.57
C SER A 792 3.88 14.67 -26.03
N ALA A 793 3.87 13.63 -25.19
CA ALA A 793 5.05 13.12 -24.53
C ALA A 793 5.16 11.61 -24.73
N LYS A 794 6.30 11.16 -25.22
CA LYS A 794 6.72 9.76 -25.17
C LYS A 794 7.78 9.65 -24.09
N ALA A 795 7.46 8.98 -22.99
CA ALA A 795 8.40 8.77 -21.90
C ALA A 795 8.42 7.33 -21.41
N GLY A 796 9.60 6.87 -21.01
CA GLY A 796 9.82 5.49 -20.65
C GLY A 796 11.23 5.25 -20.15
N PHE A 797 11.63 3.99 -20.18
CA PHE A 797 12.97 3.57 -19.82
C PHE A 797 13.43 2.44 -20.74
N ALA A 798 14.74 2.38 -20.93
CA ALA A 798 15.42 1.20 -21.42
C ALA A 798 16.26 0.64 -20.28
N ALA A 799 16.26 -0.69 -20.12
CA ALA A 799 17.07 -1.39 -19.15
C ALA A 799 17.69 -2.62 -19.80
N LYS A 800 18.99 -2.80 -19.60
CA LYS A 800 19.73 -3.95 -20.09
C LYS A 800 20.70 -4.41 -19.03
N GLY A 801 20.71 -5.70 -18.75
CA GLY A 801 21.68 -6.26 -17.83
C GLY A 801 21.83 -7.77 -17.92
N THR A 802 22.89 -8.23 -17.30
CA THR A 802 23.25 -9.63 -17.15
C THR A 802 23.58 -9.90 -15.69
N MET A 803 23.25 -11.09 -15.22
CA MET A 803 23.65 -11.61 -13.93
C MET A 803 24.25 -12.99 -14.16
N SER A 804 25.48 -13.24 -13.76
CA SER A 804 26.09 -14.56 -13.84
C SER A 804 27.09 -14.77 -12.71
N VAL A 805 27.37 -16.03 -12.39
CA VAL A 805 28.39 -16.39 -11.39
C VAL A 805 29.80 -15.96 -11.86
N LYS A 806 30.02 -15.86 -13.18
CA LYS A 806 31.33 -15.57 -13.79
C LYS A 806 31.59 -14.08 -13.98
N GLU A 807 30.62 -13.37 -14.55
CA GLU A 807 30.76 -11.95 -14.92
C GLU A 807 30.16 -11.01 -13.86
N GLY A 808 29.59 -11.57 -12.79
CA GLY A 808 28.90 -10.82 -11.74
C GLY A 808 27.57 -10.25 -12.23
N VAL A 809 27.18 -9.13 -11.64
CA VAL A 809 25.94 -8.40 -11.93
C VAL A 809 26.31 -7.13 -12.69
N SER A 810 25.78 -6.95 -13.89
CA SER A 810 25.99 -5.75 -14.71
C SER A 810 24.67 -5.29 -15.29
N PHE A 811 24.16 -4.15 -14.81
CA PHE A 811 22.92 -3.55 -15.28
C PHE A 811 23.15 -2.09 -15.68
N SER A 812 22.45 -1.67 -16.73
CA SER A 812 22.44 -0.31 -17.24
C SER A 812 21.01 0.08 -17.61
N GLY A 813 20.70 1.36 -17.52
CA GLY A 813 19.44 1.86 -18.03
C GLY A 813 19.48 3.35 -18.33
N SER A 814 18.58 3.78 -19.20
CA SER A 814 18.47 5.15 -19.66
C SER A 814 16.99 5.53 -19.81
N PRO A 815 16.60 6.77 -19.45
CA PRO A 815 15.24 7.24 -19.75
C PRO A 815 15.05 7.36 -21.26
N ILE A 816 13.85 7.08 -21.74
CA ILE A 816 13.39 7.35 -23.11
C ILE A 816 12.53 8.60 -23.01
N MET A 817 12.85 9.67 -23.74
CA MET A 817 12.11 10.93 -23.68
C MET A 817 12.05 11.60 -25.05
N GLU A 818 10.84 11.81 -25.56
CA GLU A 818 10.54 12.68 -26.70
C GLU A 818 9.33 13.55 -26.31
N VAL A 819 9.44 14.87 -26.44
CA VAL A 819 8.31 15.78 -26.20
C VAL A 819 8.16 16.78 -27.34
N ALA A 820 6.91 17.00 -27.72
CA ALA A 820 6.50 18.14 -28.52
C ALA A 820 5.45 18.93 -27.73
N ALA A 821 5.78 20.18 -27.37
CA ALA A 821 4.81 21.12 -26.83
C ALA A 821 3.86 21.53 -27.97
N LEU A 822 2.54 21.45 -27.75
CA LEU A 822 1.57 22.04 -28.66
C LEU A 822 1.52 23.55 -28.37
N GLU A 823 1.61 24.41 -29.39
CA GLU A 823 1.55 25.87 -29.24
C GLU A 823 0.12 26.30 -28.81
N PRO A 824 -0.10 26.79 -27.58
CA PRO A 824 -1.44 27.13 -27.11
C PRO A 824 -1.86 28.56 -27.51
N GLU A 825 -3.17 28.80 -27.61
CA GLU A 825 -3.75 30.14 -27.62
C GLU A 825 -4.20 30.51 -26.20
N VAL A 826 -3.42 31.38 -25.55
CA VAL A 826 -3.65 31.85 -24.17
C VAL A 826 -4.46 33.14 -24.18
N LYS A 827 -5.59 33.18 -23.46
CA LYS A 827 -6.39 34.40 -23.24
C LYS A 827 -6.86 34.48 -21.78
N ALA A 828 -6.02 35.08 -20.92
CA ALA A 828 -6.19 35.31 -19.47
C ALA A 828 -5.52 34.27 -18.55
N ASN A 829 -4.98 34.76 -17.42
CA ASN A 829 -4.00 34.07 -16.59
C ASN A 829 -4.52 33.46 -15.28
N GLY A 830 -4.17 32.20 -15.09
CA GLY A 830 -4.18 31.44 -13.84
C GLY A 830 -3.07 30.38 -13.89
N SER A 831 -2.89 29.61 -12.82
CA SER A 831 -2.00 28.44 -12.84
C SER A 831 -2.75 27.23 -13.39
N LEU A 832 -2.07 26.37 -14.15
CA LEU A 832 -2.60 25.07 -14.58
C LEU A 832 -1.55 23.99 -14.30
N ALA A 833 -1.94 22.87 -13.69
CA ALA A 833 -1.13 21.68 -13.63
C ALA A 833 -1.82 20.52 -14.35
N LEU A 834 -1.03 19.73 -15.07
CA LEU A 834 -1.44 18.53 -15.78
C LEU A 834 -0.53 17.39 -15.37
N LYS A 835 -1.11 16.35 -14.77
CA LYS A 835 -0.38 15.13 -14.43
C LYS A 835 -1.01 13.96 -15.16
N ALA A 836 -0.21 13.14 -15.83
CA ALA A 836 -0.68 11.90 -16.42
C ALA A 836 0.39 10.82 -16.28
N GLY A 837 -0.05 9.65 -15.85
CA GLY A 837 0.83 8.59 -15.39
C GLY A 837 0.06 7.42 -14.82
N GLY A 838 0.73 6.53 -14.12
CA GLY A 838 0.04 5.40 -13.50
C GLY A 838 0.97 4.36 -12.92
N GLU A 839 0.36 3.34 -12.34
CA GLU A 839 1.07 2.15 -11.89
C GLU A 839 1.42 1.27 -13.11
N LEU A 840 2.71 1.01 -13.30
CA LEU A 840 3.24 0.11 -14.33
C LEU A 840 3.70 -1.19 -13.65
N ILE A 841 3.31 -2.33 -14.21
CA ILE A 841 3.85 -3.65 -13.82
C ILE A 841 4.15 -4.47 -15.08
N ILE A 842 5.33 -5.09 -15.13
CA ILE A 842 5.81 -5.97 -16.21
C ILE A 842 6.43 -7.21 -15.55
N GLY A 843 6.05 -8.42 -15.95
CA GLY A 843 6.61 -9.65 -15.39
C GLY A 843 5.77 -10.90 -15.69
N PRO A 844 6.07 -12.06 -15.11
CA PRO A 844 5.18 -13.20 -15.12
C PRO A 844 4.00 -12.96 -14.16
N GLY A 845 2.78 -13.33 -14.58
CA GLY A 845 1.63 -13.38 -13.67
C GLY A 845 0.88 -12.08 -13.39
N VAL A 846 1.03 -11.07 -14.25
CA VAL A 846 0.67 -9.65 -14.00
C VAL A 846 -0.81 -9.32 -14.14
N GLY A 847 -1.67 -10.18 -13.60
CA GLY A 847 -3.11 -10.01 -13.60
C GLY A 847 -3.63 -9.08 -12.50
N THR A 848 -2.91 -8.95 -11.37
CA THR A 848 -3.35 -8.19 -10.19
C THR A 848 -2.14 -7.64 -9.41
N SER A 849 -2.32 -6.57 -8.62
CA SER A 849 -1.32 -6.08 -7.65
C SER A 849 -0.99 -7.08 -6.54
N ASP A 850 -1.85 -8.08 -6.36
CA ASP A 850 -1.86 -9.03 -5.23
C ASP A 850 -1.13 -10.35 -5.54
N ALA A 851 -0.66 -10.50 -6.78
CA ALA A 851 0.17 -11.61 -7.24
C ALA A 851 1.59 -11.08 -7.45
N GLY A 852 2.44 -11.19 -6.42
CA GLY A 852 3.77 -10.58 -6.40
C GLY A 852 4.63 -10.89 -7.64
N VAL A 853 5.53 -9.96 -7.98
CA VAL A 853 6.47 -10.08 -9.10
C VAL A 853 7.87 -10.34 -8.57
N ILE A 854 8.48 -11.46 -8.97
CA ILE A 854 9.83 -11.88 -8.54
C ILE A 854 10.89 -11.68 -9.64
N ALA A 855 10.46 -11.53 -10.89
CA ALA A 855 11.32 -11.19 -12.02
C ALA A 855 10.57 -10.22 -12.95
N GLY A 856 10.76 -8.91 -12.75
CA GLY A 856 9.98 -7.90 -13.47
C GLY A 856 10.15 -6.46 -12.96
N VAL A 857 9.44 -5.53 -13.58
CA VAL A 857 9.44 -4.09 -13.23
C VAL A 857 8.10 -3.74 -12.63
N SER A 858 8.08 -3.00 -11.53
CA SER A 858 6.85 -2.47 -10.94
C SER A 858 7.05 -1.07 -10.34
N GLY A 859 5.99 -0.26 -10.26
CA GLY A 859 6.01 1.05 -9.57
C GLY A 859 5.22 2.12 -10.31
N LYS A 860 5.49 3.41 -10.04
CA LYS A 860 4.81 4.50 -10.76
C LYS A 860 5.65 5.01 -11.93
N LEU A 861 5.00 5.15 -13.10
CA LEU A 861 5.53 5.81 -14.29
C LEU A 861 4.61 7.00 -14.61
N ASN A 862 5.11 8.22 -14.51
CA ASN A 862 4.36 9.44 -14.84
C ASN A 862 5.04 10.19 -16.00
N PRO A 863 4.69 9.85 -17.25
CA PRO A 863 5.27 10.50 -18.42
C PRO A 863 4.94 12.00 -18.55
N ILE A 864 3.92 12.53 -17.85
CA ILE A 864 3.63 13.98 -17.84
C ILE A 864 3.42 14.42 -16.39
N ASP A 865 4.28 15.33 -15.93
CA ASP A 865 4.03 16.20 -14.78
C ASP A 865 4.36 17.63 -15.24
N ALA A 866 3.33 18.38 -15.65
CA ALA A 866 3.48 19.67 -16.29
C ALA A 866 2.77 20.77 -15.50
N SER A 867 3.43 21.91 -15.36
CA SER A 867 2.83 23.12 -14.79
C SER A 867 2.98 24.30 -15.73
N PHE A 868 2.00 25.19 -15.68
CA PHE A 868 1.91 26.39 -16.48
C PHE A 868 1.64 27.55 -15.54
N GLU A 869 2.58 28.48 -15.47
CA GLU A 869 2.58 29.60 -14.52
C GLU A 869 2.81 30.92 -15.26
N PRO A 870 2.17 32.03 -14.85
CA PRO A 870 2.51 33.34 -15.38
C PRO A 870 4.01 33.65 -15.21
N TYR A 871 4.64 34.19 -16.25
CA TYR A 871 6.07 34.53 -16.19
C TYR A 871 6.33 35.84 -15.44
N PHE A 872 5.47 36.84 -15.62
CA PHE A 872 5.61 38.13 -14.97
C PHE A 872 4.84 38.14 -13.64
N ALA A 873 5.22 39.02 -12.71
CA ALA A 873 4.48 39.22 -11.46
C ALA A 873 3.09 39.80 -11.75
N ALA A 874 2.11 39.56 -10.86
CA ALA A 874 0.75 40.08 -10.98
C ALA A 874 0.67 41.62 -11.05
N THR A 875 1.73 42.30 -10.61
CA THR A 875 1.92 43.75 -10.65
C THR A 875 2.44 44.28 -11.99
N ASP A 876 3.01 43.41 -12.84
CA ASP A 876 3.54 43.78 -14.16
C ASP A 876 2.38 43.87 -15.16
N SER A 877 2.30 44.95 -15.94
CA SER A 877 1.26 45.13 -16.96
C SER A 877 1.25 44.03 -18.02
N ARG A 878 2.36 43.30 -18.16
CA ARG A 878 2.55 42.15 -19.05
C ARG A 878 2.20 40.82 -18.38
N TYR A 879 1.68 40.81 -17.15
CA TYR A 879 1.23 39.61 -16.44
C TYR A 879 0.51 38.65 -17.39
N ASN A 880 -0.54 39.14 -18.05
CA ASN A 880 -1.40 38.38 -18.99
C ASN A 880 -0.78 38.04 -20.35
N ALA A 881 0.52 38.28 -20.57
CA ALA A 881 1.17 38.16 -21.87
C ALA A 881 2.09 36.94 -22.02
N CYS A 882 2.62 36.38 -20.93
CA CYS A 882 3.64 35.32 -20.98
C CYS A 882 3.44 34.25 -19.90
N ILE A 883 3.62 32.99 -20.26
CA ILE A 883 3.57 31.82 -19.37
C ILE A 883 4.88 31.04 -19.47
N ASP A 884 5.38 30.58 -18.33
CA ASP A 884 6.40 29.53 -18.24
C ASP A 884 5.71 28.18 -18.15
N ALA A 885 6.01 27.29 -19.09
CA ALA A 885 5.56 25.92 -19.12
C ALA A 885 6.70 25.00 -18.66
N LYS A 886 6.54 24.40 -17.48
CA LYS A 886 7.44 23.35 -16.97
C LYS A 886 6.84 22.00 -17.30
N ALA A 887 7.65 21.06 -17.77
CA ALA A 887 7.24 19.66 -17.82
C ALA A 887 8.39 18.74 -17.45
N GLU A 888 8.06 17.71 -16.68
CA GLU A 888 8.99 16.70 -16.21
C GLU A 888 8.43 15.29 -16.40
N PHE A 889 9.35 14.34 -16.53
CA PHE A 889 9.08 12.91 -16.50
C PHE A 889 9.45 12.36 -15.11
N SER A 890 8.46 11.96 -14.31
CA SER A 890 8.70 11.38 -12.99
C SER A 890 8.43 9.87 -12.93
N ARG A 891 9.23 9.17 -12.13
CA ARG A 891 9.21 7.70 -12.04
C ARG A 891 9.67 7.21 -10.67
N SER A 892 9.05 6.13 -10.20
CA SER A 892 9.43 5.40 -8.98
C SER A 892 9.25 3.91 -9.24
N LEU A 893 10.04 3.40 -10.17
CA LEU A 893 10.05 2.01 -10.59
C LEU A 893 11.13 1.24 -9.83
N SER A 894 10.83 -0.02 -9.55
CA SER A 894 11.76 -1.02 -9.03
C SER A 894 11.86 -2.17 -10.04
N LEU A 895 13.09 -2.57 -10.37
CA LEU A 895 13.37 -3.79 -11.13
C LEU A 895 13.81 -4.86 -10.15
N VAL A 896 13.06 -5.96 -10.09
CA VAL A 896 13.41 -7.15 -9.31
C VAL A 896 13.92 -8.21 -10.26
N ALA A 897 15.12 -8.69 -10.01
CA ALA A 897 15.74 -9.72 -10.82
C ALA A 897 16.31 -10.79 -9.88
N THR A 898 15.76 -12.00 -9.95
CA THR A 898 16.14 -13.12 -9.07
C THR A 898 16.81 -14.21 -9.89
N ALA A 899 18.09 -14.50 -9.61
CA ALA A 899 18.80 -15.66 -10.18
C ALA A 899 18.92 -16.78 -9.14
N TRP A 900 18.55 -17.99 -9.57
CA TRP A 900 18.67 -19.21 -8.80
C TRP A 900 19.70 -20.11 -9.47
N ILE A 901 20.89 -20.19 -8.88
CA ILE A 901 21.86 -21.25 -9.21
C ILE A 901 22.12 -21.95 -7.88
N PRO A 902 22.09 -23.30 -7.79
CA PRO A 902 22.06 -24.06 -6.52
C PRO A 902 23.22 -23.83 -5.52
N VAL A 903 24.15 -22.91 -5.81
CA VAL A 903 25.26 -22.50 -4.92
C VAL A 903 25.16 -21.03 -4.51
N TRP A 904 24.24 -20.25 -5.07
CA TRP A 904 24.07 -18.80 -4.93
C TRP A 904 22.57 -18.43 -5.00
N GLU A 905 21.96 -18.08 -3.87
CA GLU A 905 20.67 -17.38 -3.82
C GLU A 905 20.97 -15.89 -3.65
N HIS A 906 20.71 -15.09 -4.69
CA HIS A 906 20.87 -13.64 -4.62
C HIS A 906 19.69 -12.96 -5.29
N THR A 907 18.88 -12.31 -4.47
CA THR A 907 17.78 -11.43 -4.89
C THR A 907 18.25 -9.99 -4.69
N GLU A 908 18.31 -9.23 -5.78
CA GLU A 908 18.67 -7.81 -5.72
C GLU A 908 17.52 -6.97 -6.27
N GLU A 909 17.08 -5.98 -5.48
CA GLU A 909 16.18 -4.94 -5.96
C GLU A 909 17.04 -3.81 -6.54
N ILE A 910 17.07 -3.73 -7.87
CA ILE A 910 17.99 -2.85 -8.57
C ILE A 910 17.37 -1.46 -8.67
N SER A 911 17.99 -0.49 -7.98
CA SER A 911 17.58 0.91 -7.96
C SER A 911 18.64 1.77 -8.65
N PHE A 912 18.33 2.35 -9.81
CA PHE A 912 19.17 3.38 -10.44
C PHE A 912 18.32 4.53 -11.00
N GLU A 913 18.94 5.70 -11.24
CA GLU A 913 18.26 6.96 -11.60
C GLU A 913 17.30 6.84 -12.80
N ALA A 914 17.59 6.00 -13.79
CA ALA A 914 16.68 5.78 -14.92
C ALA A 914 15.35 5.09 -14.53
N LEU A 915 15.22 4.59 -13.30
CA LEU A 915 13.98 4.04 -12.73
C LEU A 915 13.38 4.89 -11.60
N LYS A 916 14.16 5.81 -10.99
CA LYS A 916 13.72 6.64 -9.85
C LYS A 916 14.13 8.10 -10.03
N GLY A 917 13.20 9.02 -9.77
CA GLY A 917 13.43 10.47 -9.80
C GLY A 917 12.56 11.21 -10.81
N SER A 918 12.81 12.52 -10.95
CA SER A 918 12.19 13.37 -11.97
C SER A 918 13.25 13.86 -12.94
N THR A 919 12.91 13.98 -14.22
CA THR A 919 13.82 14.52 -15.25
C THR A 919 13.07 15.55 -16.08
N PRO A 920 13.53 16.81 -16.14
CA PRO A 920 12.88 17.83 -16.96
C PRO A 920 13.06 17.51 -18.44
N TYR A 921 12.02 17.81 -19.23
CA TYR A 921 12.10 17.67 -20.68
C TYR A 921 13.04 18.71 -21.31
N PHE A 922 13.58 18.38 -22.49
CA PHE A 922 14.53 19.26 -23.17
C PHE A 922 13.93 20.65 -23.44
N GLY A 923 14.58 21.68 -22.91
CA GLY A 923 14.16 23.08 -23.04
C GLY A 923 13.08 23.52 -22.05
N SER A 924 12.65 22.65 -21.13
CA SER A 924 11.82 23.05 -19.97
C SER A 924 12.67 23.86 -18.97
N PRO A 925 12.16 24.97 -18.41
CA PRO A 925 10.86 25.58 -18.72
C PRO A 925 10.84 26.25 -20.11
N TRP A 926 9.74 26.08 -20.85
CA TRP A 926 9.52 26.77 -22.13
C TRP A 926 8.74 28.07 -21.94
N GLU A 927 9.13 29.10 -22.69
CA GLU A 927 8.43 30.39 -22.72
C GLU A 927 7.32 30.38 -23.77
N LEU A 928 6.08 30.65 -23.37
CA LEU A 928 4.92 30.63 -24.26
C LEU A 928 4.19 31.99 -24.27
N PRO A 929 3.95 32.60 -25.46
CA PRO A 929 4.51 32.22 -26.76
C PRO A 929 6.03 32.49 -26.81
N LYS A 930 6.74 31.74 -27.65
CA LYS A 930 8.20 31.82 -27.76
C LYS A 930 8.67 33.26 -28.01
N GLY A 931 9.59 33.75 -27.17
CA GLY A 931 10.17 35.10 -27.29
C GLY A 931 9.30 36.22 -26.74
N CYS A 932 8.25 35.93 -25.97
CA CYS A 932 7.36 36.95 -25.39
C CYS A 932 8.11 37.99 -24.53
N LYS A 933 9.13 37.56 -23.77
CA LYS A 933 9.97 38.43 -22.91
C LYS A 933 10.65 39.58 -23.66
N SER A 934 10.90 39.39 -24.95
CA SER A 934 11.62 40.35 -25.80
C SER A 934 10.74 41.43 -26.44
N LYS A 935 9.42 41.39 -26.26
CA LYS A 935 8.47 42.24 -27.00
C LYS A 935 7.95 43.51 -26.30
N GLY A 936 8.22 43.74 -25.01
CA GLY A 936 7.57 44.82 -24.23
C GLY A 936 8.51 45.72 -23.43
N ALA A 937 9.21 46.64 -24.11
CA ALA A 937 10.06 47.68 -23.50
C ALA A 937 9.56 49.12 -23.77
N GLU A 938 8.30 49.31 -24.17
CA GLU A 938 7.70 50.63 -24.30
C GLU A 938 6.44 50.73 -23.41
N GLU A 939 6.51 51.66 -22.46
CA GLU A 939 5.47 52.17 -21.54
C GLU A 939 5.03 51.27 -20.36
N THR A 940 5.77 51.38 -19.24
CA THR A 940 5.31 50.99 -17.89
C THR A 940 4.72 52.21 -17.14
N PRO A 941 3.47 52.16 -16.64
CA PRO A 941 2.95 53.13 -15.67
C PRO A 941 3.49 52.85 -14.25
N ASP A 942 3.74 53.92 -13.50
CA ASP A 942 4.24 53.99 -12.11
C ASP A 942 3.28 53.30 -11.10
N PRO A 943 3.72 52.31 -10.29
CA PRO A 943 2.89 51.69 -9.26
C PRO A 943 2.75 52.65 -8.05
N GLY A 944 1.51 52.93 -7.66
CA GLY A 944 1.15 53.97 -6.67
C GLY A 944 1.86 53.92 -5.30
N THR A 945 1.95 55.09 -4.67
CA THR A 945 2.75 55.37 -3.46
C THR A 945 2.28 54.64 -2.19
N GLN A 946 3.22 54.37 -1.28
CA GLN A 946 3.05 53.78 0.07
C GLN A 946 2.16 54.60 1.04
N ASP A 947 1.52 55.69 0.59
CA ASP A 947 0.73 56.60 1.43
C ASP A 947 -0.66 56.07 1.80
N SER A 948 -1.09 54.93 1.24
CA SER A 948 -2.40 54.30 1.57
C SER A 948 -2.42 53.45 2.85
N LEU A 949 -1.28 53.33 3.54
CA LEU A 949 -1.14 52.66 4.84
C LEU A 949 -1.67 53.49 6.00
N LEU A 950 -1.73 54.81 5.82
CA LEU A 950 -2.08 55.77 6.85
C LEU A 950 -3.57 56.11 6.78
N GLY A 951 -4.25 55.97 7.91
CA GLY A 951 -5.62 56.39 8.12
C GLY A 951 -5.72 57.85 8.55
N ASP A 952 -6.89 58.24 9.03
CA ASP A 952 -7.16 59.62 9.43
C ASP A 952 -6.29 60.07 10.62
N GLY A 953 -5.99 61.37 10.68
CA GLY A 953 -5.30 62.00 11.82
C GLY A 953 -3.79 61.75 11.90
N VAL A 954 -3.15 61.18 10.87
CA VAL A 954 -1.69 61.00 10.85
C VAL A 954 -1.07 61.59 9.58
N THR A 955 0.03 62.32 9.73
CA THR A 955 0.80 62.87 8.61
C THR A 955 2.16 62.19 8.54
N LYS A 956 2.48 61.54 7.40
CA LYS A 956 3.79 60.93 7.16
C LYS A 956 4.90 61.97 7.14
N VAL A 957 6.03 61.67 7.78
CA VAL A 957 7.27 62.46 7.71
C VAL A 957 8.33 61.73 6.89
N ASP A 958 8.57 60.46 7.21
CA ASP A 958 9.61 59.63 6.61
C ASP A 958 9.27 58.14 6.82
N ASP A 959 9.77 57.26 5.96
CA ASP A 959 9.67 55.82 6.17
C ASP A 959 10.84 55.04 5.58
N LYS A 960 11.03 53.83 6.10
CA LYS A 960 12.03 52.87 5.63
C LYS A 960 11.51 51.45 5.80
N SER A 961 11.95 50.55 4.93
CA SER A 961 11.69 49.12 5.04
C SER A 961 13.00 48.33 5.09
N VAL A 962 12.96 47.19 5.78
CA VAL A 962 13.99 46.15 5.78
C VAL A 962 13.34 44.91 5.20
N GLY A 963 13.88 44.39 4.10
CA GLY A 963 13.22 43.37 3.29
C GLY A 963 13.51 43.57 1.80
N GLY A 964 13.22 42.56 0.97
CA GLY A 964 13.23 42.66 -0.49
C GLY A 964 11.94 43.31 -0.99
N GLY A 965 11.95 43.84 -2.21
CA GLY A 965 10.72 44.37 -2.84
C GLY A 965 9.59 43.35 -2.92
N ASP A 966 9.95 42.06 -2.94
CA ASP A 966 9.03 40.93 -3.06
C ASP A 966 8.49 40.45 -1.69
N GLN A 967 8.89 41.07 -0.57
CA GLN A 967 8.39 40.78 0.79
C GLN A 967 7.27 41.74 1.22
N TRP A 968 6.90 42.72 0.38
CA TRP A 968 5.92 43.77 0.72
C TRP A 968 4.99 44.10 -0.44
N GLY A 969 3.69 44.30 -0.17
CA GLY A 969 2.74 44.63 -1.23
C GLY A 969 1.27 44.68 -0.79
N HIS A 970 0.41 45.11 -1.70
CA HIS A 970 -1.03 45.18 -1.48
C HIS A 970 -1.71 43.88 -1.92
N LEU A 971 -2.49 43.26 -1.03
CA LEU A 971 -3.17 41.98 -1.27
C LEU A 971 -4.68 42.13 -1.07
N ASP A 972 -5.45 41.99 -2.15
CA ASP A 972 -6.91 41.97 -2.09
C ASP A 972 -7.39 40.60 -1.56
N GLY A 973 -8.27 40.62 -0.56
CA GLY A 973 -8.89 39.40 -0.03
C GLY A 973 -8.07 38.67 1.04
N PHE A 974 -6.86 39.12 1.37
CA PHE A 974 -6.07 38.55 2.47
C PHE A 974 -6.86 38.57 3.80
N VAL A 975 -7.68 39.61 4.00
CA VAL A 975 -8.74 39.65 5.02
C VAL A 975 -10.08 39.93 4.33
N PRO A 976 -11.16 39.17 4.60
CA PRO A 976 -12.42 39.29 3.88
C PRO A 976 -12.99 40.72 3.88
N GLY A 977 -13.17 41.27 2.67
CA GLY A 977 -13.76 42.60 2.47
C GLY A 977 -12.89 43.77 2.91
N LYS A 978 -11.59 43.56 3.13
CA LYS A 978 -10.63 44.57 3.58
C LYS A 978 -9.52 44.77 2.56
N LYS A 979 -9.04 46.00 2.46
CA LYS A 979 -7.78 46.30 1.77
C LYS A 979 -6.64 46.04 2.73
N ALA A 980 -5.65 45.26 2.32
CA ALA A 980 -4.54 44.85 3.16
C ALA A 980 -3.19 45.17 2.50
N TRP A 981 -2.29 45.76 3.27
CA TRP A 981 -0.86 45.78 2.96
C TRP A 981 -0.16 44.71 3.77
N VAL A 982 0.56 43.82 3.11
CA VAL A 982 1.13 42.64 3.74
C VAL A 982 2.65 42.70 3.66
N LEU A 983 3.27 42.40 4.80
CA LEU A 983 4.70 42.16 4.98
C LEU A 983 4.88 40.67 5.23
N SER A 984 5.81 40.03 4.53
CA SER A 984 6.05 38.59 4.62
C SER A 984 7.52 38.31 4.92
N THR A 985 7.81 37.25 5.67
CA THR A 985 9.19 36.76 5.86
C THR A 985 9.73 36.10 4.60
N GLY A 986 8.88 35.41 3.84
CA GLY A 986 9.17 34.98 2.47
C GLY A 986 8.60 35.87 1.36
N HIS A 987 8.44 35.30 0.16
CA HIS A 987 7.85 36.03 -0.96
C HIS A 987 6.35 36.26 -0.73
N ILE A 988 5.88 37.51 -0.86
CA ILE A 988 4.47 37.87 -0.69
C ILE A 988 3.55 37.15 -1.69
N SER A 989 4.07 36.72 -2.84
CA SER A 989 3.33 35.89 -3.81
C SER A 989 2.98 34.51 -3.26
N ASN A 990 3.78 33.99 -2.33
CA ASN A 990 3.58 32.69 -1.72
C ASN A 990 2.55 32.77 -0.60
N ALA A 991 2.36 33.94 0.04
CA ALA A 991 1.34 34.22 1.05
C ALA A 991 -0.08 34.42 0.46
N LEU A 992 -0.24 34.32 -0.86
CA LEU A 992 -1.50 34.51 -1.59
C LEU A 992 -2.10 33.19 -2.07
N GLY A 993 -3.43 33.07 -1.92
CA GLY A 993 -4.19 32.03 -2.62
C GLY A 993 -5.02 31.16 -1.68
N SER A 994 -4.95 29.86 -1.92
CA SER A 994 -5.71 28.83 -1.20
C SER A 994 -4.78 28.14 -0.21
N PRO A 995 -5.24 27.69 0.95
CA PRO A 995 -4.39 27.06 1.99
C PRO A 995 -3.78 25.72 1.59
N ASP A 996 -4.24 25.11 0.51
CA ASP A 996 -3.57 23.99 -0.16
C ASP A 996 -2.27 24.41 -0.89
N LYS A 997 -1.96 25.70 -0.95
CA LYS A 997 -0.65 26.22 -1.37
C LYS A 997 0.20 26.49 -0.14
N PHE A 998 1.42 25.99 -0.20
CA PHE A 998 2.40 26.07 0.87
C PHE A 998 3.30 27.30 0.72
N ALA A 999 3.28 28.23 1.68
CA ALA A 999 4.15 29.41 1.67
C ALA A 999 5.45 29.13 2.42
N SER A 1000 6.53 28.88 1.70
CA SER A 1000 7.86 28.77 2.31
C SER A 1000 8.92 29.24 1.35
N THR A 1001 9.74 30.18 1.83
CA THR A 1001 10.78 30.83 1.05
C THR A 1001 12.00 31.10 1.94
N GLU A 1002 13.04 30.28 1.81
CA GLU A 1002 14.30 30.51 2.53
C GLU A 1002 15.08 31.68 1.90
N LEU A 1003 14.90 32.91 2.39
CA LEU A 1003 15.58 34.09 1.86
C LEU A 1003 17.02 34.23 2.38
N ASN A 1004 17.43 33.43 3.37
CA ASN A 1004 18.77 33.44 3.96
C ASN A 1004 19.19 34.80 4.50
N ARG A 1005 18.26 35.52 5.13
CA ARG A 1005 18.48 36.85 5.72
C ARG A 1005 18.61 36.78 7.23
N PRO A 1006 19.34 37.75 7.84
CA PRO A 1006 19.43 37.84 9.30
C PRO A 1006 18.05 38.07 9.92
N GLY A 1007 17.79 37.44 11.07
CA GLY A 1007 16.65 37.78 11.91
C GLY A 1007 16.79 39.11 12.67
N ASP A 1008 15.88 39.33 13.62
CA ASP A 1008 15.85 40.52 14.48
C ASP A 1008 16.04 40.11 15.96
N SER A 1009 17.01 40.73 16.64
CA SER A 1009 17.33 40.38 18.03
C SER A 1009 16.20 40.69 19.02
N GLU A 1010 15.38 41.71 18.74
CA GLU A 1010 14.22 42.04 19.57
C GLU A 1010 13.09 41.05 19.35
N LEU A 1011 12.89 40.56 18.12
CA LEU A 1011 11.94 39.49 17.83
C LEU A 1011 12.41 38.16 18.45
N SER A 1012 13.70 37.86 18.39
CA SER A 1012 14.30 36.68 19.05
C SER A 1012 14.04 36.67 20.56
N ALA A 1013 14.08 37.83 21.21
CA ALA A 1013 13.76 37.96 22.62
C ALA A 1013 12.27 37.72 22.93
N LEU A 1014 11.36 38.03 21.98
CA LEU A 1014 9.93 37.78 22.12
C LEU A 1014 9.56 36.32 21.82
N ALA A 1015 10.18 35.71 20.80
CA ALA A 1015 9.95 34.33 20.41
C ALA A 1015 10.57 33.31 21.39
N GLY A 1016 11.67 33.69 22.06
CA GLY A 1016 12.44 32.82 22.95
C GLY A 1016 13.51 31.99 22.24
N PHE A 1017 13.63 32.14 20.91
CA PHE A 1017 14.58 31.44 20.04
C PHE A 1017 15.19 32.42 19.02
N PRO A 1018 16.32 32.09 18.37
CA PRO A 1018 16.85 32.86 17.26
C PRO A 1018 15.81 33.02 16.14
N THR A 1019 15.80 34.17 15.48
CA THR A 1019 14.93 34.43 14.33
C THR A 1019 15.73 34.57 13.05
N HIS A 1020 15.05 34.41 11.91
CA HIS A 1020 15.56 34.47 10.55
C HIS A 1020 14.59 35.23 9.65
N ASP A 1021 15.04 35.61 8.45
CA ASP A 1021 14.19 36.24 7.42
C ASP A 1021 13.37 37.45 7.88
N ALA A 1022 13.93 38.21 8.83
CA ALA A 1022 13.24 39.35 9.42
C ALA A 1022 12.94 40.42 8.38
N ALA A 1023 11.68 40.82 8.34
CA ALA A 1023 11.19 41.91 7.52
C ALA A 1023 10.57 42.98 8.43
N SER A 1024 10.74 44.25 8.08
CA SER A 1024 10.16 45.35 8.86
C SER A 1024 9.81 46.58 8.04
N TYR A 1025 8.82 47.32 8.50
CA TYR A 1025 8.43 48.63 8.02
C TYR A 1025 8.45 49.61 9.18
N GLU A 1026 9.18 50.71 9.04
CA GLU A 1026 9.29 51.77 10.04
C GLU A 1026 8.88 53.10 9.42
N VAL A 1027 7.89 53.77 10.03
CA VAL A 1027 7.36 55.06 9.58
C VAL A 1027 7.39 56.06 10.72
N THR A 1028 7.90 57.26 10.43
CA THR A 1028 7.81 58.42 11.30
C THR A 1028 6.64 59.28 10.86
N LEU A 1029 5.73 59.58 11.79
CA LEU A 1029 4.50 60.32 11.53
C LEU A 1029 4.25 61.39 12.59
N ILE A 1030 3.47 62.41 12.24
CA ILE A 1030 2.95 63.43 13.16
C ILE A 1030 1.47 63.10 13.42
N PRO A 1031 1.10 62.73 14.66
CA PRO A 1031 -0.28 62.49 15.04
C PRO A 1031 -1.04 63.80 15.26
N GLU A 1032 -2.30 63.86 14.83
CA GLU A 1032 -3.24 64.95 15.10
C GLU A 1032 -4.04 64.68 16.38
N GLY A 1033 -4.35 63.41 16.65
CA GLY A 1033 -5.00 62.92 17.87
C GLY A 1033 -4.03 62.59 19.01
N ASP A 1034 -4.58 62.36 20.21
CA ASP A 1034 -3.83 62.02 21.42
C ASP A 1034 -3.66 60.51 21.65
N ASN A 1035 -4.23 59.69 20.76
CA ASN A 1035 -4.13 58.24 20.81
C ASN A 1035 -3.86 57.68 19.41
N LEU A 1036 -2.76 56.95 19.25
CA LEU A 1036 -2.34 56.32 18.01
C LEU A 1036 -2.75 54.86 18.01
N HIS A 1037 -3.34 54.41 16.91
CA HIS A 1037 -3.81 53.05 16.71
C HIS A 1037 -3.09 52.37 15.57
N VAL A 1038 -2.77 51.08 15.74
CA VAL A 1038 -2.25 50.21 14.68
C VAL A 1038 -3.10 48.95 14.60
N ARG A 1039 -3.75 48.70 13.46
CA ARG A 1039 -4.61 47.52 13.24
C ARG A 1039 -3.98 46.56 12.25
N TYR A 1040 -3.88 45.30 12.67
CA TYR A 1040 -3.16 44.27 11.94
C TYR A 1040 -3.78 42.87 12.10
N VAL A 1041 -3.41 41.97 11.19
CA VAL A 1041 -3.63 40.52 11.26
C VAL A 1041 -2.27 39.85 11.10
N PHE A 1042 -1.92 38.93 12.00
CA PHE A 1042 -0.72 38.10 11.90
C PHE A 1042 -1.11 36.73 11.34
N ALA A 1043 -0.31 36.16 10.44
CA ALA A 1043 -0.53 34.88 9.77
C ALA A 1043 0.79 34.11 9.67
N SER A 1044 0.73 32.77 9.64
CA SER A 1044 1.93 31.92 9.48
C SER A 1044 1.53 30.52 8.99
N GLU A 1045 2.44 29.88 8.28
CA GLU A 1045 2.39 28.46 7.86
C GLU A 1045 2.86 27.50 8.96
N GLU A 1046 3.35 28.03 10.07
CA GLU A 1046 3.67 27.24 11.28
C GLU A 1046 2.39 26.81 12.02
N TYR A 1047 1.26 27.44 11.71
CA TYR A 1047 -0.05 26.96 12.15
C TYR A 1047 -0.53 25.81 11.27
N PRO A 1048 -1.36 24.91 11.79
CA PRO A 1048 -1.42 24.50 13.19
C PRO A 1048 -0.26 23.58 13.61
N GLU A 1049 0.55 23.07 12.68
CA GLU A 1049 1.48 21.94 12.82
C GLU A 1049 2.56 22.16 13.88
N PHE A 1050 3.05 23.39 14.00
CA PHE A 1050 4.21 23.75 14.82
C PHE A 1050 3.86 24.67 15.98
N VAL A 1051 2.57 24.88 16.22
CA VAL A 1051 2.08 25.48 17.47
C VAL A 1051 2.75 24.79 18.66
N GLY A 1052 3.31 25.58 19.58
CA GLY A 1052 4.01 25.11 20.78
C GLY A 1052 5.39 24.52 20.55
N SER A 1053 5.96 24.64 19.35
CA SER A 1053 7.34 24.23 19.02
C SER A 1053 8.33 25.39 19.16
N ALA A 1054 9.58 25.19 18.73
CA ALA A 1054 10.58 26.25 18.60
C ALA A 1054 10.32 27.17 17.40
N PHE A 1055 9.52 26.73 16.43
CA PHE A 1055 9.10 27.49 15.26
C PHE A 1055 7.92 28.41 15.62
N ASN A 1056 8.25 29.37 16.48
CA ASN A 1056 7.30 30.29 17.11
C ASN A 1056 7.31 31.66 16.42
N ASP A 1057 6.94 31.69 15.13
CA ASP A 1057 6.94 32.93 14.36
C ASP A 1057 6.25 34.04 15.12
N VAL A 1058 6.90 35.20 15.08
CA VAL A 1058 6.58 36.30 15.97
C VAL A 1058 6.53 37.59 15.19
N MET A 1059 5.61 38.46 15.61
CA MET A 1059 5.51 39.82 15.10
C MET A 1059 5.58 40.83 16.23
N SER A 1060 6.02 42.05 15.93
CA SER A 1060 5.96 43.18 16.85
C SER A 1060 5.50 44.47 16.18
N VAL A 1061 4.65 45.23 16.86
CA VAL A 1061 4.40 46.66 16.62
C VAL A 1061 5.00 47.42 17.79
N ARG A 1062 5.89 48.37 17.47
CA ARG A 1062 6.56 49.23 18.44
C ARG A 1062 6.29 50.70 18.12
N VAL A 1063 5.95 51.48 19.15
CA VAL A 1063 5.74 52.93 19.07
C VAL A 1063 6.79 53.62 19.95
N ASP A 1064 7.64 54.45 19.36
CA ASP A 1064 8.86 55.02 19.99
C ASP A 1064 9.72 53.95 20.70
N GLY A 1065 9.85 52.78 20.04
CA GLY A 1065 10.61 51.63 20.53
C GLY A 1065 9.91 50.80 21.61
N LYS A 1066 8.73 51.20 22.10
CA LYS A 1066 7.95 50.43 23.08
C LYS A 1066 7.01 49.46 22.39
N LEU A 1067 7.06 48.18 22.78
CA LEU A 1067 6.14 47.14 22.28
C LEU A 1067 4.70 47.47 22.65
N CYS A 1068 3.79 47.35 21.68
CA CYS A 1068 2.35 47.54 21.90
C CYS A 1068 1.48 46.39 21.35
N SER A 1069 2.05 45.48 20.55
CA SER A 1069 1.37 44.31 19.99
C SER A 1069 1.37 43.10 20.93
N ASN A 1070 0.76 43.25 22.11
CA ASN A 1070 0.51 42.11 22.99
C ASN A 1070 -0.84 41.45 22.67
N VAL A 1071 -0.98 40.17 22.99
CA VAL A 1071 -2.27 39.48 22.91
C VAL A 1071 -3.28 40.20 23.80
N PRO A 1072 -4.46 40.61 23.30
CA PRO A 1072 -5.33 41.51 24.06
C PRO A 1072 -5.74 40.96 25.44
N GLY A 1073 -5.42 41.75 26.47
CA GLY A 1073 -5.68 41.39 27.87
C GLY A 1073 -4.54 40.65 28.57
N THR A 1074 -3.37 40.53 27.94
CA THR A 1074 -2.18 39.84 28.47
C THR A 1074 -0.89 40.63 28.21
N ASP A 1075 0.22 40.18 28.81
CA ASP A 1075 1.57 40.65 28.48
C ASP A 1075 2.30 39.71 27.50
N GLU A 1076 1.58 38.75 26.88
CA GLU A 1076 2.15 37.81 25.92
C GLU A 1076 2.33 38.50 24.55
N PRO A 1077 3.46 38.25 23.84
CA PRO A 1077 3.65 38.78 22.49
C PRO A 1077 2.70 38.11 21.49
N VAL A 1078 2.40 38.74 20.35
CA VAL A 1078 1.68 38.08 19.25
C VAL A 1078 2.64 37.16 18.49
N ALA A 1079 2.45 35.86 18.67
CA ALA A 1079 3.24 34.79 18.05
C ALA A 1079 2.43 33.49 17.90
N VAL A 1080 2.91 32.56 17.07
CA VAL A 1080 2.29 31.23 16.81
C VAL A 1080 1.92 30.48 18.10
N ASN A 1081 2.79 30.50 19.11
CA ASN A 1081 2.55 29.79 20.37
C ASN A 1081 1.53 30.47 21.29
N THR A 1082 1.25 31.75 21.07
CA THR A 1082 0.41 32.56 21.97
C THR A 1082 -1.02 32.73 21.46
N ILE A 1083 -1.26 32.71 20.14
CA ILE A 1083 -2.60 32.76 19.54
C ILE A 1083 -2.75 31.58 18.59
N ASN A 1084 -3.55 30.58 18.95
CA ASN A 1084 -3.78 29.38 18.15
C ASN A 1084 -5.09 28.71 18.58
N ALA A 1085 -5.42 27.54 18.02
CA ALA A 1085 -6.62 26.79 18.37
C ALA A 1085 -6.73 26.45 19.87
N ILE A 1086 -5.60 26.44 20.61
CA ILE A 1086 -5.53 26.06 22.03
C ILE A 1086 -5.42 27.29 22.94
N TYR A 1087 -4.51 28.21 22.65
CA TYR A 1087 -4.19 29.39 23.45
C TYR A 1087 -4.75 30.66 22.80
N ASN A 1088 -5.48 31.47 23.58
CA ASN A 1088 -6.11 32.69 23.09
C ASN A 1088 -6.97 32.51 21.81
N SER A 1089 -7.59 31.33 21.66
CA SER A 1089 -8.27 30.87 20.41
C SER A 1089 -9.40 31.75 19.90
N LYS A 1090 -9.97 32.61 20.74
CA LYS A 1090 -10.91 33.66 20.32
C LYS A 1090 -10.31 34.68 19.34
N PHE A 1091 -8.98 34.76 19.30
CA PHE A 1091 -8.22 35.61 18.37
C PHE A 1091 -7.62 34.81 17.21
N TYR A 1092 -7.88 33.51 17.10
CA TYR A 1092 -7.32 32.64 16.06
C TYR A 1092 -8.37 32.29 15.00
N VAL A 1093 -7.93 32.26 13.75
CA VAL A 1093 -8.66 31.80 12.57
C VAL A 1093 -7.85 30.66 11.98
N ASP A 1094 -8.44 29.47 11.99
CA ASP A 1094 -7.90 28.29 11.32
C ASP A 1094 -8.16 28.44 9.82
N ASN A 1095 -7.08 28.45 9.03
CA ASN A 1095 -7.15 28.56 7.59
C ASN A 1095 -6.60 27.31 6.89
N ALA A 1096 -6.16 26.26 7.59
CA ALA A 1096 -5.49 25.08 6.99
C ALA A 1096 -6.36 24.28 6.01
N ASN A 1097 -7.68 24.45 6.06
CA ASN A 1097 -8.64 23.87 5.10
C ASN A 1097 -9.50 24.93 4.39
N GLY A 1098 -9.17 26.22 4.55
CA GLY A 1098 -9.87 27.34 3.93
C GLY A 1098 -10.83 28.01 4.89
N ALA A 1099 -10.43 29.16 5.43
CA ALA A 1099 -11.32 30.06 6.14
C ALA A 1099 -12.18 30.84 5.14
N ALA A 1100 -13.50 30.78 5.31
CA ALA A 1100 -14.45 31.43 4.39
C ALA A 1100 -14.13 32.93 4.20
N GLY A 1101 -13.78 33.30 2.97
CA GLY A 1101 -13.52 34.68 2.56
C GLY A 1101 -12.09 35.17 2.75
N TYR A 1102 -11.17 34.35 3.28
CA TYR A 1102 -9.74 34.64 3.32
C TYR A 1102 -9.06 34.10 2.06
N ALA A 1103 -8.20 34.91 1.43
CA ALA A 1103 -7.47 34.59 0.21
C ALA A 1103 -5.95 34.55 0.49
N THR A 1104 -5.56 33.71 1.44
CA THR A 1104 -4.17 33.48 1.82
C THR A 1104 -3.91 31.98 1.94
N SER A 1105 -2.69 31.59 1.57
CA SER A 1105 -2.10 30.26 1.77
C SER A 1105 -1.82 29.96 3.24
N MET A 1106 -1.53 30.99 4.04
CA MET A 1106 -1.13 30.85 5.44
C MET A 1106 -2.13 30.01 6.22
N ASP A 1107 -1.69 28.89 6.76
CA ASP A 1107 -2.53 27.88 7.41
C ASP A 1107 -3.23 28.37 8.69
N GLY A 1108 -2.78 29.49 9.27
CA GLY A 1108 -3.49 30.13 10.36
C GLY A 1108 -3.21 31.62 10.47
N LEU A 1109 -4.15 32.32 11.09
CA LEU A 1109 -4.10 33.78 11.21
C LEU A 1109 -4.86 34.29 12.42
N THR A 1110 -4.58 35.53 12.82
CA THR A 1110 -5.31 36.18 13.91
C THR A 1110 -6.58 36.83 13.40
N THR A 1111 -7.60 36.96 14.24
CA THR A 1111 -8.63 38.00 14.04
C THR A 1111 -7.95 39.38 14.00
N PRO A 1112 -8.54 40.41 13.37
CA PRO A 1112 -7.99 41.76 13.43
C PRO A 1112 -7.72 42.23 14.87
N LEU A 1113 -6.45 42.51 15.17
CA LEU A 1113 -6.00 43.05 16.45
C LEU A 1113 -5.71 44.53 16.32
N THR A 1114 -5.78 45.27 17.43
CA THR A 1114 -5.44 46.70 17.44
C THR A 1114 -4.58 47.02 18.65
N CYS A 1115 -3.41 47.60 18.40
CA CYS A 1115 -2.59 48.25 19.40
C CYS A 1115 -3.01 49.72 19.51
N SER A 1116 -3.11 50.26 20.72
CA SER A 1116 -3.44 51.67 20.97
C SER A 1116 -2.46 52.27 21.98
N VAL A 1117 -1.83 53.39 21.65
CA VAL A 1117 -0.79 54.02 22.48
C VAL A 1117 -1.06 55.52 22.59
N PRO A 1118 -1.04 56.11 23.80
CA PRO A 1118 -1.16 57.56 23.94
C PRO A 1118 0.06 58.26 23.33
N VAL A 1119 -0.21 59.26 22.50
CA VAL A 1119 0.78 60.10 21.82
C VAL A 1119 0.51 61.58 22.09
N THR A 1120 1.45 62.45 21.74
CA THR A 1120 1.27 63.89 21.89
C THR A 1120 0.95 64.50 20.52
N PRO A 1121 -0.23 65.11 20.32
CA PRO A 1121 -0.57 65.78 19.08
C PRO A 1121 0.53 66.74 18.61
N GLY A 1122 0.86 66.71 17.32
CA GLY A 1122 1.87 67.57 16.70
C GLY A 1122 3.33 67.19 16.99
N LYS A 1123 3.59 66.14 17.78
CA LYS A 1123 4.94 65.63 18.03
C LYS A 1123 5.19 64.35 17.24
N ALA A 1124 6.29 64.32 16.47
CA ALA A 1124 6.66 63.13 15.69
C ALA A 1124 6.81 61.88 16.57
N VAL A 1125 6.29 60.76 16.08
CA VAL A 1125 6.33 59.42 16.67
C VAL A 1125 6.79 58.42 15.61
N THR A 1126 7.56 57.41 16.02
CA THR A 1126 8.02 56.35 15.10
C THR A 1126 7.30 55.03 15.39
N VAL A 1127 6.67 54.46 14.36
CA VAL A 1127 6.03 53.15 14.38
C VAL A 1127 6.90 52.15 13.62
N LYS A 1128 7.35 51.09 14.27
CA LYS A 1128 8.05 49.95 13.63
C LYS A 1128 7.17 48.71 13.71
N ILE A 1129 6.88 48.11 12.56
CA ILE A 1129 6.22 46.81 12.42
C ILE A 1129 7.27 45.84 11.90
N ALA A 1130 7.45 44.72 12.60
CA ALA A 1130 8.44 43.72 12.23
C ALA A 1130 7.89 42.31 12.46
N LEU A 1131 8.30 41.37 11.62
CA LEU A 1131 8.05 39.93 11.79
C LEU A 1131 9.28 39.14 11.34
N ALA A 1132 9.40 37.89 11.81
CA ALA A 1132 10.51 37.02 11.47
C ALA A 1132 10.14 35.55 11.72
N ASP A 1133 10.73 34.66 10.92
CA ASP A 1133 10.63 33.23 11.11
C ASP A 1133 11.49 32.84 12.32
N THR A 1134 11.00 31.89 13.11
CA THR A 1134 11.67 31.53 14.35
C THR A 1134 12.31 30.15 14.25
N SER A 1135 13.54 30.02 14.73
CA SER A 1135 14.35 28.79 14.75
C SER A 1135 14.92 28.36 13.39
N ASP A 1136 14.23 28.56 12.28
CA ASP A 1136 14.79 28.42 10.93
C ASP A 1136 14.18 29.44 9.95
N GLU A 1137 14.52 29.29 8.66
CA GLU A 1137 14.08 30.12 7.52
C GLU A 1137 12.94 29.44 6.73
N SER A 1138 12.41 28.34 7.27
CA SER A 1138 11.35 27.57 6.64
C SER A 1138 10.00 28.09 7.15
N TYR A 1139 9.01 28.05 6.27
CA TYR A 1139 7.59 28.28 6.53
C TYR A 1139 7.32 29.75 6.84
N ASP A 1140 6.74 30.44 5.85
CA ASP A 1140 6.69 31.89 5.87
C ASP A 1140 5.60 32.37 6.86
N SER A 1141 5.85 33.55 7.44
CA SER A 1141 4.87 34.32 8.20
C SER A 1141 4.56 35.65 7.53
N ALA A 1142 3.37 36.18 7.80
CA ALA A 1142 2.89 37.44 7.23
C ALA A 1142 2.16 38.32 8.26
N VAL A 1143 2.29 39.64 8.11
CA VAL A 1143 1.47 40.62 8.83
C VAL A 1143 0.77 41.55 7.86
N ALA A 1144 -0.56 41.61 7.98
CA ALA A 1144 -1.44 42.42 7.14
C ALA A 1144 -1.96 43.64 7.91
N LEU A 1145 -1.69 44.84 7.39
CA LEU A 1145 -2.28 46.09 7.86
C LEU A 1145 -3.55 46.38 7.08
N ILE A 1146 -4.67 46.53 7.80
CA ILE A 1146 -6.00 46.64 7.18
C ILE A 1146 -6.64 48.01 7.41
N ASP A 1147 -7.39 48.49 6.42
CA ASP A 1147 -8.19 49.74 6.47
C ASP A 1147 -7.42 51.02 6.85
N GLY A 1148 -6.26 51.28 6.23
CA GLY A 1148 -5.43 52.43 6.62
C GLY A 1148 -4.83 52.24 8.01
N GLY A 1149 -4.23 51.06 8.21
CA GLY A 1149 -3.94 50.43 9.49
C GLY A 1149 -3.12 51.19 10.53
N ILE A 1150 -2.77 52.47 10.32
CA ILE A 1150 -2.20 53.38 11.32
C ILE A 1150 -3.01 54.70 11.33
N TRP A 1151 -3.68 55.04 12.43
CA TRP A 1151 -4.52 56.25 12.53
C TRP A 1151 -4.51 56.85 13.96
N THR A 1152 -5.06 58.05 14.14
CA THR A 1152 -5.34 58.60 15.49
C THR A 1152 -6.80 58.99 15.67
N ASP A 1153 -7.28 58.99 16.91
CA ASP A 1153 -8.63 59.43 17.30
C ASP A 1153 -8.84 60.96 17.26
#